data_AF-A0A1A9UK56-F1
#
_entry.id   AF-A0A1A9UK56-F1
#
_cell.length_a   1.000
_cell.length_b   1.000
_cell.length_c   1.000
_cell.angle_alpha   90.00
_cell.angle_beta   90.00
_cell.angle_gamma   90.00
#
_symmetry.space_group_name_H-M   'P 1'
#
loop_
_entity.id
_entity.type
_entity.pdbx_description
1 polymer ?
#
loop_
_entity_poly.entity_id
_entity_poly.type
_entity_poly.pdbx_seq_one_letter_code
_entity_poly.pdbx_strand_id
1 'polypeptide(L)'
;MKITILGCGVIGFKYFGPYDGHDIMSLITILKKLRVSNGPKLLHVLTQKGRGYAPAEKDPIRWHAVPKFNLKVGIPPNKTSSTQTYSTIFGNWLCDTAKKDKKLIVITPAMREGSGLVKFSKKYPHQYFDVAIAEQHSVTFAAGLAIGGYKPIVAIYSTFLQRAYDQIIHDVAIQNLSVLFAIDRAGIVGPDGPTHQGALDLSYLRCIPNMIIMTPSDENECRLMLYTGYHQSGPTAVRYPKGYGIGVKFTNLYQIPLGKSVTLRKGKNIAILNFGVLLVQANVVAHELNATLIDMRFVKPLDKILLKKVAMSHRAIITLEENVIMGGAGSAVNEFLMYHKLLIPVLNIGLPDYFIAQDKTKLTSAMEYGLCNGGKRLRAFLVYQVGKLLRIPKKNLDNIAAAIECIHAYSLIHDDLPAMDNGNFRRGMPACHIKYGEHLAILAGDALQTLAFHILSSIDMTNVSSVKRIKIISILANAIGGNGMCLGQFLDLETQGLGVIELTIALHYVYNTPIDYLIWDVGHQAYPHKIITGRRDRITSIRKKNGLHPFPFREESKYDVLSVGHSSTSISAGLGIAVTAEKEGKNRKVVCVIGDGAITAGMAFEAMNHAGDIKSNLLIILNDNAMSISENVGALHKQNSNYFLTNNLLSILKKNSQKIFNKIPKLKKIIKKIGLNLNKIFSNETLFEKLGFKYFGPYDGHDIMSLITILKKLRVSNGPKLLHVLTQKGRGYAPAEKDPIRWHAVPKFNLKVGIPPNKTSSTQTYSTIFGNWLCDTAKKDKKLIVITPAMREGSGLVKFSKKYPHQYFDVAIAEQHSVTFAAGLAIGGYKPIVAIYSTFLQRAYDQIIHDVAIQNLSVLFAIDRAGIVGPDGPTHQGALDLSYLRCIPNMIIMTPSDENECRLMLYTGYHQSGPTAVRYPKGYGIGVKFTNLYQIPLGKSVTLRKGKNIAILNFGVLLVQANVVAHELNATLIDMRFVKPLDKILLKKVAMSHRAIITLEENVIMGGAGSAVNEFLMYHKLLIPVLNIGLPDYFIAQGNQTEIRKSLGLDSKGIRKKIENWLNGSF
;
A
#
# COMPACT_ATOMS: atom_id res chain seq x y z
N MET A 1 -16.72 -15.20 -23.46
CA MET A 1 -15.79 -15.40 -24.58
C MET A 1 -15.19 -16.80 -24.47
N LYS A 2 -15.00 -17.54 -25.58
CA LYS A 2 -14.06 -18.68 -25.57
C LYS A 2 -12.65 -18.09 -25.67
N ILE A 3 -11.94 -17.99 -24.55
CA ILE A 3 -10.52 -17.61 -24.56
C ILE A 3 -9.73 -18.87 -24.95
N THR A 4 -9.39 -18.98 -26.23
CA THR A 4 -8.52 -20.05 -26.73
C THR A 4 -7.09 -19.77 -26.27
N ILE A 5 -6.76 -20.14 -25.03
CA ILE A 5 -5.39 -20.08 -24.53
C ILE A 5 -4.58 -21.15 -25.26
N LEU A 6 -3.93 -20.74 -26.35
CA LEU A 6 -2.99 -21.56 -27.11
C LEU A 6 -1.89 -22.06 -26.17
N GLY A 7 -1.72 -23.38 -26.11
CA GLY A 7 -0.95 -24.03 -25.06
C GLY A 7 0.55 -23.84 -25.19
N CYS A 8 1.11 -22.81 -24.55
CA CYS A 8 2.52 -22.77 -24.16
C CYS A 8 2.77 -22.01 -22.85
N GLY A 9 3.84 -22.41 -22.16
CA GLY A 9 3.99 -22.25 -20.71
C GLY A 9 3.87 -20.84 -20.15
N VAL A 10 3.18 -20.73 -19.02
CA VAL A 10 3.19 -19.54 -18.16
C VAL A 10 4.54 -19.47 -17.43
N ILE A 11 5.08 -18.25 -17.24
CA ILE A 11 6.48 -18.00 -16.89
C ILE A 11 6.87 -18.66 -15.56
N GLY A 12 7.69 -19.72 -15.64
CA GLY A 12 8.14 -20.48 -14.46
C GLY A 12 7.11 -21.45 -13.86
N PHE A 13 5.87 -21.49 -14.37
CA PHE A 13 4.80 -22.35 -13.87
C PHE A 13 4.55 -23.54 -14.80
N LYS A 14 4.39 -24.73 -14.20
CA LYS A 14 3.82 -25.88 -14.88
C LYS A 14 2.31 -25.67 -14.98
N TYR A 15 1.83 -25.37 -16.18
CA TYR A 15 0.43 -25.10 -16.48
C TYR A 15 -0.36 -26.41 -16.66
N PHE A 16 -1.60 -26.42 -16.15
CA PHE A 16 -2.55 -27.52 -16.27
C PHE A 16 -3.96 -26.94 -16.50
N GLY A 17 -4.60 -27.28 -17.61
CA GLY A 17 -5.97 -26.86 -17.95
C GLY A 17 -6.12 -26.28 -19.36
N PRO A 18 -7.23 -25.60 -19.68
CA PRO A 18 -8.38 -25.39 -18.80
C PRO A 18 -9.09 -26.70 -18.43
N TYR A 19 -9.54 -26.80 -17.18
CA TYR A 19 -10.50 -27.82 -16.74
C TYR A 19 -11.85 -27.17 -16.47
N ASP A 20 -12.95 -27.89 -16.71
CA ASP A 20 -14.26 -27.45 -16.23
C ASP A 20 -14.29 -27.56 -14.69
N GLY A 21 -14.65 -26.47 -14.02
CA GLY A 21 -14.78 -26.42 -12.56
C GLY A 21 -15.98 -27.18 -12.00
N HIS A 22 -16.88 -27.63 -12.89
CA HIS A 22 -18.06 -28.42 -12.53
C HIS A 22 -17.86 -29.92 -12.82
N ASP A 23 -16.78 -30.30 -13.52
CA ASP A 23 -16.36 -31.70 -13.64
C ASP A 23 -15.47 -32.09 -12.45
N ILE A 24 -16.14 -32.55 -11.39
CA ILE A 24 -15.53 -33.03 -10.15
C ILE A 24 -14.52 -34.16 -10.42
N MET A 25 -14.78 -35.04 -11.40
CA MET A 25 -13.90 -36.19 -11.69
C MET A 25 -12.61 -35.75 -12.38
N SER A 26 -12.69 -34.81 -13.33
CA SER A 26 -11.50 -34.17 -13.89
C SER A 26 -10.70 -33.40 -12.82
N LEU A 27 -11.38 -32.64 -11.94
CA LEU A 27 -10.74 -31.91 -10.85
C LEU A 27 -10.01 -32.84 -9.88
N ILE A 28 -10.65 -33.90 -9.38
CA ILE A 28 -10.02 -34.90 -8.50
C ILE A 28 -8.79 -35.52 -9.19
N THR A 29 -8.90 -35.83 -10.48
CA THR A 29 -7.81 -36.45 -11.26
C THR A 29 -6.62 -35.51 -11.41
N ILE A 30 -6.84 -34.23 -11.71
CA ILE A 30 -5.74 -33.27 -11.84
C ILE A 30 -5.15 -32.86 -10.48
N LEU A 31 -5.95 -32.75 -9.41
CA LEU A 31 -5.46 -32.46 -8.07
C LEU A 31 -4.56 -33.58 -7.53
N LYS A 32 -4.92 -34.86 -7.76
CA LYS A 32 -4.03 -36.00 -7.46
C LYS A 32 -2.69 -35.90 -8.21
N LYS A 33 -2.72 -35.54 -9.50
CA LYS A 33 -1.53 -35.34 -10.36
C LYS A 33 -0.68 -34.13 -9.96
N LEU A 34 -1.31 -33.07 -9.44
CA LEU A 34 -0.67 -31.86 -8.92
C LEU A 34 0.08 -32.11 -7.61
N ARG A 35 -0.52 -32.91 -6.69
CA ARG A 35 0.03 -33.24 -5.37
C ARG A 35 1.44 -33.82 -5.44
N VAL A 36 1.68 -34.74 -6.37
CA VAL A 36 2.98 -35.43 -6.57
C VAL A 36 3.94 -34.71 -7.53
N SER A 37 3.54 -33.57 -8.09
CA SER A 37 4.38 -32.86 -9.07
C SER A 37 5.33 -31.86 -8.40
N ASN A 38 6.58 -31.80 -8.86
CA ASN A 38 7.50 -30.71 -8.54
C ASN A 38 7.33 -29.59 -9.58
N GLY A 39 7.15 -28.37 -9.08
CA GLY A 39 7.11 -27.09 -9.80
C GLY A 39 6.26 -26.06 -9.04
N PRO A 40 6.48 -24.75 -9.26
CA PRO A 40 5.38 -23.80 -9.24
C PRO A 40 4.31 -24.29 -10.22
N LYS A 41 3.05 -24.40 -9.76
CA LYS A 41 1.94 -24.98 -10.54
C LYS A 41 0.89 -23.91 -10.82
N LEU A 42 0.34 -23.91 -12.03
CA LEU A 42 -0.85 -23.13 -12.35
C LEU A 42 -1.94 -24.08 -12.85
N LEU A 43 -2.96 -24.29 -12.03
CA LEU A 43 -4.19 -24.97 -12.42
C LEU A 43 -5.19 -23.92 -12.92
N HIS A 44 -5.61 -24.04 -14.17
CA HIS A 44 -6.65 -23.20 -14.75
C HIS A 44 -7.99 -23.93 -14.72
N VAL A 45 -8.93 -23.40 -13.94
CA VAL A 45 -10.29 -23.93 -13.79
C VAL A 45 -11.29 -22.90 -14.34
N LEU A 46 -12.16 -23.33 -15.26
CA LEU A 46 -13.26 -22.54 -15.80
C LEU A 46 -14.50 -22.75 -14.93
N THR A 47 -14.93 -21.73 -14.20
CA THR A 47 -16.18 -21.75 -13.41
C THR A 47 -17.25 -20.87 -14.05
N GLN A 48 -18.51 -21.13 -13.70
CA GLN A 48 -19.65 -20.30 -14.11
C GLN A 48 -20.28 -19.70 -12.86
N LYS A 49 -20.35 -18.36 -12.81
CA LYS A 49 -21.00 -17.64 -11.71
C LYS A 49 -22.49 -17.98 -11.69
N GLY A 50 -22.99 -18.37 -10.52
CA GLY A 50 -24.40 -18.77 -10.33
C GLY A 50 -24.74 -20.21 -10.77
N ARG A 51 -23.76 -21.05 -11.14
CA ARG A 51 -24.00 -22.44 -11.57
C ARG A 51 -24.89 -23.19 -10.58
N GLY A 52 -25.85 -23.97 -11.10
CA GLY A 52 -26.77 -24.78 -10.30
C GLY A 52 -28.01 -24.02 -9.84
N TYR A 53 -28.10 -22.71 -10.07
CA TYR A 53 -29.31 -21.93 -9.83
C TYR A 53 -29.66 -21.08 -11.07
N ALA A 54 -30.57 -21.60 -11.90
CA ALA A 54 -30.88 -21.04 -13.23
C ALA A 54 -31.16 -19.51 -13.27
N PRO A 55 -31.80 -18.87 -12.27
CA PRO A 55 -31.92 -17.41 -12.24
C PRO A 55 -30.57 -16.67 -12.14
N ALA A 56 -29.61 -17.23 -11.39
CA ALA A 56 -28.26 -16.70 -11.25
C ALA A 56 -27.34 -17.08 -12.43
N GLU A 57 -27.57 -18.21 -13.09
CA GLU A 57 -26.91 -18.53 -14.37
C GLU A 57 -27.34 -17.55 -15.48
N LYS A 58 -28.61 -17.11 -15.47
CA LYS A 58 -29.16 -16.15 -16.43
C LYS A 58 -28.76 -14.69 -16.17
N ASP A 59 -28.63 -14.28 -14.90
CA ASP A 59 -28.22 -12.92 -14.53
C ASP A 59 -27.16 -12.92 -13.38
N PRO A 60 -25.93 -13.36 -13.66
CA PRO A 60 -24.86 -13.47 -12.65
C PRO A 60 -24.37 -12.10 -12.12
N ILE A 61 -24.95 -10.99 -12.58
CA ILE A 61 -24.73 -9.64 -12.06
C ILE A 61 -25.76 -9.34 -10.97
N ARG A 62 -27.07 -9.46 -11.26
CA ARG A 62 -28.16 -9.28 -10.28
C ARG A 62 -28.06 -10.20 -9.08
N TRP A 63 -27.53 -11.41 -9.27
CA TRP A 63 -27.38 -12.42 -8.21
C TRP A 63 -26.03 -12.35 -7.47
N HIS A 64 -25.25 -11.27 -7.65
CA HIS A 64 -23.99 -11.07 -6.94
C HIS A 64 -24.19 -10.42 -5.57
N ALA A 65 -23.56 -10.99 -4.52
CA ALA A 65 -23.55 -10.46 -3.15
C ALA A 65 -24.96 -10.13 -2.59
N VAL A 66 -25.98 -10.89 -3.02
CA VAL A 66 -27.37 -10.66 -2.61
C VAL A 66 -27.62 -11.05 -1.16
N PRO A 67 -28.58 -10.39 -0.46
CA PRO A 67 -29.03 -10.81 0.85
C PRO A 67 -29.55 -12.25 0.85
N LYS A 68 -29.68 -12.85 2.05
CA LYS A 68 -30.31 -14.17 2.21
C LYS A 68 -31.69 -14.18 1.54
N PHE A 69 -31.89 -15.13 0.62
CA PHE A 69 -33.10 -15.28 -0.19
C PHE A 69 -33.60 -16.73 -0.14
N ASN A 70 -34.84 -16.97 -0.56
CA ASN A 70 -35.41 -18.32 -0.61
C ASN A 70 -35.24 -18.87 -2.04
N LEU A 71 -34.58 -20.02 -2.22
CA LEU A 71 -34.34 -20.62 -3.54
C LEU A 71 -35.63 -20.80 -4.37
N LYS A 72 -36.77 -21.09 -3.74
CA LYS A 72 -38.07 -21.28 -4.42
C LYS A 72 -38.75 -19.98 -4.85
N VAL A 73 -38.48 -18.86 -4.17
CA VAL A 73 -39.17 -17.56 -4.36
C VAL A 73 -38.24 -16.52 -5.00
N GLY A 74 -36.92 -16.77 -4.96
CA GLY A 74 -35.87 -15.85 -5.36
C GLY A 74 -35.58 -14.76 -4.32
N ILE A 75 -34.84 -13.72 -4.75
CA ILE A 75 -34.68 -12.48 -3.98
C ILE A 75 -36.06 -11.81 -3.89
N PRO A 76 -36.56 -11.46 -2.70
CA PRO A 76 -37.77 -10.64 -2.58
C PRO A 76 -37.65 -9.38 -3.44
N PRO A 77 -38.72 -8.92 -4.12
CA PRO A 77 -38.66 -7.67 -4.85
C PRO A 77 -38.22 -6.56 -3.90
N ASN A 78 -37.24 -5.74 -4.32
CA ASN A 78 -36.81 -4.59 -3.54
C ASN A 78 -38.04 -3.77 -3.16
N LYS A 79 -38.23 -3.50 -1.86
CA LYS A 79 -39.24 -2.52 -1.42
C LYS A 79 -39.01 -1.24 -2.22
N THR A 80 -40.05 -0.79 -2.92
CA THR A 80 -40.03 0.42 -3.74
C THR A 80 -39.97 1.64 -2.81
N SER A 81 -38.77 1.96 -2.32
CA SER A 81 -38.51 3.24 -1.69
C SER A 81 -38.70 4.35 -2.71
N SER A 82 -39.39 5.41 -2.32
CA SER A 82 -39.48 6.65 -3.11
C SER A 82 -38.16 7.45 -3.08
N THR A 83 -37.27 7.18 -2.12
CA THR A 83 -35.96 7.83 -2.00
C THR A 83 -34.92 7.19 -2.93
N GLN A 84 -33.99 8.00 -3.46
CA GLN A 84 -32.88 7.54 -4.28
C GLN A 84 -31.67 7.14 -3.40
N THR A 85 -30.79 6.29 -3.93
CA THR A 85 -29.47 6.03 -3.30
C THR A 85 -28.44 7.07 -3.74
N TYR A 86 -27.44 7.35 -2.90
CA TYR A 86 -26.36 8.30 -3.23
C TYR A 86 -25.64 7.94 -4.55
N SER A 87 -25.37 6.65 -4.78
CA SER A 87 -24.80 6.15 -6.04
C SER A 87 -25.74 6.38 -7.24
N THR A 88 -27.07 6.32 -7.06
CA THR A 88 -28.06 6.67 -8.12
C THR A 88 -28.05 8.17 -8.43
N ILE A 89 -27.93 9.01 -7.41
CA ILE A 89 -27.86 10.47 -7.52
C ILE A 89 -26.59 10.90 -8.26
N PHE A 90 -25.45 10.31 -7.89
CA PHE A 90 -24.18 10.46 -8.60
C PHE A 90 -24.30 10.02 -10.07
N GLY A 91 -24.80 8.81 -10.34
CA GLY A 91 -25.01 8.31 -11.70
C GLY A 91 -25.96 9.17 -12.56
N ASN A 92 -26.99 9.78 -11.95
CA ASN A 92 -27.87 10.75 -12.60
C ASN A 92 -27.15 12.07 -12.91
N TRP A 93 -26.47 12.66 -11.92
CA TRP A 93 -25.71 13.89 -12.06
C TRP A 93 -24.59 13.80 -13.10
N LEU A 94 -23.89 12.66 -13.18
CA LEU A 94 -22.94 12.35 -14.25
C LEU A 94 -23.60 12.40 -15.64
N CYS A 95 -24.77 11.78 -15.78
CA CYS A 95 -25.51 11.77 -17.05
C CYS A 95 -25.96 13.17 -17.48
N ASP A 96 -26.27 14.07 -16.55
CA ASP A 96 -26.64 15.45 -16.85
C ASP A 96 -25.42 16.35 -17.11
N THR A 97 -24.27 16.03 -16.50
CA THR A 97 -23.00 16.73 -16.74
C THR A 97 -22.41 16.38 -18.11
N ALA A 98 -22.42 15.11 -18.52
CA ALA A 98 -21.94 14.68 -19.85
C ALA A 98 -22.81 15.15 -21.04
N LYS A 99 -24.03 15.66 -20.80
CA LYS A 99 -24.78 16.44 -21.80
C LYS A 99 -24.06 17.75 -22.13
N LYS A 100 -23.54 18.43 -21.09
CA LYS A 100 -23.04 19.80 -21.14
C LYS A 100 -21.53 19.88 -21.40
N ASP A 101 -20.75 18.96 -20.84
CA ASP A 101 -19.28 18.97 -20.93
C ASP A 101 -18.76 17.63 -21.49
N LYS A 102 -18.06 17.70 -22.63
CA LYS A 102 -17.41 16.55 -23.28
C LYS A 102 -16.01 16.25 -22.75
N LYS A 103 -15.48 17.11 -21.86
CA LYS A 103 -14.25 16.85 -21.11
C LYS A 103 -14.46 15.99 -19.87
N LEU A 104 -15.69 15.74 -19.43
CA LEU A 104 -15.99 14.76 -18.40
C LEU A 104 -15.55 13.36 -18.86
N ILE A 105 -14.67 12.72 -18.09
CA ILE A 105 -14.36 11.29 -18.20
C ILE A 105 -14.61 10.66 -16.82
N VAL A 106 -15.24 9.49 -16.78
CA VAL A 106 -15.49 8.72 -15.55
C VAL A 106 -14.68 7.44 -15.59
N ILE A 107 -13.95 7.17 -14.52
CA ILE A 107 -13.02 6.05 -14.39
C ILE A 107 -13.44 5.25 -13.16
N THR A 108 -13.51 3.92 -13.27
CA THR A 108 -13.76 3.05 -12.12
C THR A 108 -12.89 1.79 -12.19
N PRO A 109 -12.41 1.24 -11.07
CA PRO A 109 -11.74 -0.05 -11.04
C PRO A 109 -12.77 -1.16 -10.74
N ALA A 110 -13.45 -1.70 -11.75
CA ALA A 110 -14.45 -2.79 -11.64
C ALA A 110 -15.68 -2.53 -10.74
N MET A 111 -15.99 -1.28 -10.34
CA MET A 111 -17.09 -0.96 -9.40
C MET A 111 -18.37 -0.43 -10.11
N ARG A 112 -18.54 -0.70 -11.41
CA ARG A 112 -19.60 -0.15 -12.27
C ARG A 112 -21.01 -0.21 -11.68
N GLU A 113 -21.43 -1.38 -11.19
CA GLU A 113 -22.75 -1.58 -10.60
C GLU A 113 -22.89 -0.85 -9.26
N GLY A 114 -21.95 -1.06 -8.35
CA GLY A 114 -22.05 -0.57 -6.97
C GLY A 114 -21.88 0.95 -6.82
N SER A 115 -21.12 1.58 -7.72
CA SER A 115 -20.97 3.04 -7.79
C SER A 115 -22.03 3.72 -8.69
N GLY A 116 -23.10 3.00 -9.10
CA GLY A 116 -24.23 3.57 -9.85
C GLY A 116 -23.96 3.91 -11.33
N LEU A 117 -22.83 3.47 -11.88
CA LEU A 117 -22.33 3.92 -13.20
C LEU A 117 -23.03 3.24 -14.39
N VAL A 118 -23.80 2.18 -14.18
CA VAL A 118 -24.46 1.39 -15.24
C VAL A 118 -25.28 2.25 -16.23
N LYS A 119 -25.93 3.30 -15.75
CA LYS A 119 -26.70 4.25 -16.59
C LYS A 119 -25.77 5.15 -17.42
N PHE A 120 -24.67 5.59 -16.82
CA PHE A 120 -23.68 6.45 -17.47
C PHE A 120 -22.88 5.68 -18.53
N SER A 121 -22.32 4.52 -18.18
CA SER A 121 -21.50 3.70 -19.07
C SER A 121 -22.25 3.26 -20.33
N LYS A 122 -23.56 2.98 -20.22
CA LYS A 122 -24.44 2.65 -21.36
C LYS A 122 -24.74 3.86 -22.26
N LYS A 123 -24.82 5.07 -21.71
CA LYS A 123 -25.23 6.29 -22.44
C LYS A 123 -24.06 7.10 -22.99
N TYR A 124 -22.90 7.05 -22.32
CA TYR A 124 -21.70 7.80 -22.68
C TYR A 124 -20.47 6.87 -22.68
N PRO A 125 -20.46 5.76 -23.44
CA PRO A 125 -19.39 4.75 -23.39
C PRO A 125 -18.01 5.35 -23.71
N HIS A 126 -17.92 6.31 -24.63
CA HIS A 126 -16.65 6.99 -24.95
C HIS A 126 -16.16 7.97 -23.86
N GLN A 127 -16.95 8.22 -22.81
CA GLN A 127 -16.59 9.02 -21.63
C GLN A 127 -16.45 8.15 -20.37
N TYR A 128 -16.47 6.83 -20.50
CA TYR A 128 -16.40 5.86 -19.40
C TYR A 128 -15.23 4.88 -19.61
N PHE A 129 -14.45 4.64 -18.55
CA PHE A 129 -13.42 3.61 -18.51
C PHE A 129 -13.59 2.73 -17.28
N ASP A 130 -13.63 1.41 -17.50
CA ASP A 130 -13.48 0.41 -16.45
C ASP A 130 -12.07 -0.16 -16.57
N VAL A 131 -11.24 0.00 -15.54
CA VAL A 131 -9.82 -0.40 -15.59
C VAL A 131 -9.58 -1.79 -15.00
N ALA A 132 -10.64 -2.56 -14.75
CA ALA A 132 -10.63 -3.78 -13.93
C ALA A 132 -10.14 -3.50 -12.48
N ILE A 133 -9.72 -4.54 -11.74
CA ILE A 133 -9.23 -4.38 -10.36
C ILE A 133 -7.80 -3.83 -10.41
N ALA A 134 -7.70 -2.50 -10.49
CA ALA A 134 -6.47 -1.76 -10.72
C ALA A 134 -6.59 -0.34 -10.13
N GLU A 135 -6.75 -0.23 -8.81
CA GLU A 135 -7.01 1.05 -8.15
C GLU A 135 -5.86 2.05 -8.35
N GLN A 136 -4.61 1.60 -8.30
CA GLN A 136 -3.43 2.44 -8.51
C GLN A 136 -3.41 3.01 -9.93
N HIS A 137 -3.49 2.13 -10.93
CA HIS A 137 -3.57 2.55 -12.32
C HIS A 137 -4.75 3.52 -12.56
N SER A 138 -5.91 3.33 -11.92
CA SER A 138 -7.08 4.22 -12.09
C SER A 138 -6.77 5.69 -11.77
N VAL A 139 -5.95 5.96 -10.75
CA VAL A 139 -5.59 7.31 -10.31
C VAL A 139 -4.51 7.92 -11.19
N THR A 140 -3.49 7.16 -11.57
CA THR A 140 -2.44 7.67 -12.49
C THR A 140 -2.96 7.82 -13.93
N PHE A 141 -3.91 6.99 -14.37
CA PHE A 141 -4.63 7.16 -15.64
C PHE A 141 -5.50 8.44 -15.61
N ALA A 142 -6.16 8.73 -14.49
CA ALA A 142 -6.85 10.00 -14.27
C ALA A 142 -5.86 11.18 -14.35
N ALA A 143 -4.69 11.10 -13.70
CA ALA A 143 -3.65 12.12 -13.81
C ALA A 143 -3.23 12.36 -15.27
N GLY A 144 -3.01 11.30 -16.05
CA GLY A 144 -2.71 11.39 -17.48
C GLY A 144 -3.80 12.11 -18.30
N LEU A 145 -5.08 11.83 -18.03
CA LEU A 145 -6.22 12.52 -18.65
C LEU A 145 -6.32 14.00 -18.23
N ALA A 146 -6.05 14.32 -16.96
CA ALA A 146 -6.01 15.70 -16.47
C ALA A 146 -4.85 16.51 -17.06
N ILE A 147 -3.66 15.90 -17.22
CA ILE A 147 -2.52 16.47 -17.97
C ILE A 147 -2.93 16.75 -19.43
N GLY A 148 -3.77 15.88 -20.00
CA GLY A 148 -4.40 16.07 -21.31
C GLY A 148 -5.50 17.14 -21.41
N GLY A 149 -5.87 17.77 -20.29
CA GLY A 149 -6.92 18.80 -20.26
C GLY A 149 -8.35 18.27 -20.30
N TYR A 150 -8.56 17.00 -19.97
CA TYR A 150 -9.85 16.42 -19.59
C TYR A 150 -10.14 16.66 -18.10
N LYS A 151 -11.38 16.40 -17.67
CA LYS A 151 -11.85 16.48 -16.29
C LYS A 151 -12.23 15.06 -15.81
N PRO A 152 -11.27 14.29 -15.28
CA PRO A 152 -11.52 12.94 -14.81
C PRO A 152 -12.24 12.91 -13.46
N ILE A 153 -13.17 11.98 -13.32
CA ILE A 153 -13.79 11.59 -12.05
C ILE A 153 -13.42 10.12 -11.78
N VAL A 154 -12.74 9.87 -10.66
CA VAL A 154 -12.45 8.51 -10.19
C VAL A 154 -13.57 8.09 -9.24
N ALA A 155 -14.38 7.12 -9.68
CA ALA A 155 -15.52 6.59 -8.95
C ALA A 155 -15.16 5.25 -8.30
N ILE A 156 -14.99 5.28 -6.97
CA ILE A 156 -14.29 4.25 -6.20
C ILE A 156 -14.85 4.13 -4.78
N TYR A 157 -14.67 2.99 -4.12
CA TYR A 157 -15.05 2.82 -2.73
C TYR A 157 -13.95 3.33 -1.78
N SER A 158 -14.34 3.89 -0.64
CA SER A 158 -13.44 4.44 0.40
C SER A 158 -12.28 3.50 0.79
N THR A 159 -12.56 2.21 1.07
CA THR A 159 -11.53 1.21 1.42
C THR A 159 -10.60 0.84 0.29
N PHE A 160 -11.00 1.03 -0.97
CA PHE A 160 -10.19 0.67 -2.12
C PHE A 160 -9.34 1.85 -2.61
N LEU A 161 -9.77 3.10 -2.37
CA LEU A 161 -8.96 4.29 -2.65
C LEU A 161 -7.62 4.29 -1.90
N GLN A 162 -7.57 3.70 -0.69
CA GLN A 162 -6.34 3.66 0.12
C GLN A 162 -5.20 2.84 -0.52
N ARG A 163 -5.53 1.98 -1.52
CA ARG A 163 -4.55 1.25 -2.34
C ARG A 163 -3.76 2.16 -3.27
N ALA A 164 -4.34 3.29 -3.63
CA ALA A 164 -3.77 4.30 -4.51
C ALA A 164 -3.26 5.54 -3.76
N TYR A 165 -3.07 5.46 -2.43
CA TYR A 165 -2.61 6.59 -1.59
C TYR A 165 -1.33 7.26 -2.14
N ASP A 166 -0.37 6.45 -2.57
CA ASP A 166 0.85 6.85 -3.28
C ASP A 166 0.54 7.68 -4.54
N GLN A 167 -0.40 7.24 -5.38
CA GLN A 167 -0.75 7.89 -6.65
C GLN A 167 -1.52 9.20 -6.42
N ILE A 168 -2.38 9.28 -5.39
CA ILE A 168 -3.05 10.52 -4.99
C ILE A 168 -2.00 11.59 -4.62
N ILE A 169 -0.92 11.20 -3.93
CA ILE A 169 0.16 12.11 -3.55
C ILE A 169 0.98 12.53 -4.78
N HIS A 170 1.64 11.57 -5.45
CA HIS A 170 2.71 11.89 -6.42
C HIS A 170 2.19 12.20 -7.82
N ASP A 171 1.18 11.47 -8.30
CA ASP A 171 0.65 11.66 -9.66
C ASP A 171 -0.39 12.78 -9.73
N VAL A 172 -1.12 13.05 -8.62
CA VAL A 172 -2.18 14.07 -8.59
C VAL A 172 -1.82 15.31 -7.76
N ALA A 173 -1.55 15.17 -6.46
CA ALA A 173 -1.47 16.31 -5.54
C ALA A 173 -0.19 17.15 -5.67
N ILE A 174 0.98 16.50 -5.84
CA ILE A 174 2.25 17.18 -6.16
C ILE A 174 2.15 17.98 -7.47
N GLN A 175 1.29 17.52 -8.39
CA GLN A 175 1.10 18.11 -9.72
C GLN A 175 -0.14 19.03 -9.80
N ASN A 176 -0.81 19.25 -8.66
CA ASN A 176 -2.03 20.04 -8.47
C ASN A 176 -3.12 19.79 -9.55
N LEU A 177 -3.30 18.53 -9.95
CA LEU A 177 -4.23 18.17 -11.03
C LEU A 177 -5.68 18.18 -10.54
N SER A 178 -6.58 18.73 -11.37
CA SER A 178 -8.04 18.60 -11.18
C SER A 178 -8.49 17.18 -11.45
N VAL A 179 -8.45 16.34 -10.42
CA VAL A 179 -9.07 15.02 -10.36
C VAL A 179 -10.10 15.03 -9.24
N LEU A 180 -11.34 14.64 -9.55
CA LEU A 180 -12.42 14.50 -8.58
C LEU A 180 -12.53 13.02 -8.15
N PHE A 181 -12.27 12.74 -6.89
CA PHE A 181 -12.54 11.44 -6.27
C PHE A 181 -13.98 11.41 -5.76
N ALA A 182 -14.83 10.64 -6.42
CA ALA A 182 -16.19 10.34 -5.98
C ALA A 182 -16.13 9.06 -5.14
N ILE A 183 -16.11 9.24 -3.82
CA ILE A 183 -15.84 8.17 -2.86
C ILE A 183 -17.17 7.65 -2.32
N ASP A 184 -17.65 6.56 -2.92
CA ASP A 184 -18.79 5.78 -2.41
C ASP A 184 -18.34 4.99 -1.16
N ARG A 185 -19.30 4.48 -0.38
CA ARG A 185 -19.04 3.63 0.80
C ARG A 185 -18.10 4.24 1.83
N ALA A 186 -18.11 5.57 1.94
CA ALA A 186 -17.52 6.28 3.05
C ALA A 186 -18.24 5.91 4.36
N GLY A 187 -17.52 5.87 5.48
CA GLY A 187 -18.06 5.52 6.78
C GLY A 187 -18.51 4.05 6.91
N ILE A 188 -19.68 3.84 7.53
CA ILE A 188 -20.16 2.50 7.92
C ILE A 188 -20.97 1.86 6.79
N VAL A 189 -20.52 0.72 6.27
CA VAL A 189 -21.09 0.08 5.05
C VAL A 189 -22.09 -1.05 5.33
N GLY A 190 -22.37 -1.32 6.60
CA GLY A 190 -23.32 -2.35 7.05
C GLY A 190 -22.80 -3.78 6.81
N PRO A 191 -23.52 -4.63 6.04
CA PRO A 191 -23.31 -6.09 6.03
C PRO A 191 -22.00 -6.55 5.36
N ASP A 192 -21.24 -5.68 4.70
CA ASP A 192 -20.06 -6.06 3.90
C ASP A 192 -18.81 -6.39 4.77
N GLY A 193 -18.95 -6.31 6.10
CA GLY A 193 -17.93 -6.74 7.06
C GLY A 193 -16.86 -5.70 7.39
N PRO A 194 -15.92 -6.00 8.31
CA PRO A 194 -14.91 -5.06 8.77
C PRO A 194 -13.91 -4.64 7.69
N THR A 195 -13.68 -5.49 6.68
CA THR A 195 -12.73 -5.24 5.57
C THR A 195 -13.23 -4.21 4.54
N HIS A 196 -14.51 -3.81 4.60
CA HIS A 196 -15.12 -2.86 3.66
C HIS A 196 -15.57 -1.54 4.30
N GLN A 197 -15.26 -1.28 5.58
CA GLN A 197 -15.67 -0.05 6.26
C GLN A 197 -14.80 1.14 5.82
N GLY A 198 -15.40 2.18 5.23
CA GLY A 198 -14.75 3.41 4.79
C GLY A 198 -14.36 4.36 5.94
N ALA A 199 -13.74 3.79 6.98
CA ALA A 199 -13.58 4.38 8.30
C ALA A 199 -12.28 5.20 8.49
N LEU A 200 -11.38 5.18 7.52
CA LEU A 200 -10.04 5.79 7.61
C LEU A 200 -9.79 6.92 6.59
N ASP A 201 -10.74 7.20 5.70
CA ASP A 201 -10.52 8.06 4.52
C ASP A 201 -10.17 9.50 4.88
N LEU A 202 -10.86 10.10 5.86
CA LEU A 202 -10.51 11.44 6.32
C LEU A 202 -9.10 11.47 6.93
N SER A 203 -8.73 10.46 7.70
CA SER A 203 -7.47 10.45 8.45
C SER A 203 -6.23 10.46 7.54
N TYR A 204 -6.25 9.73 6.41
CA TYR A 204 -5.13 9.74 5.46
C TYR A 204 -5.23 10.85 4.41
N LEU A 205 -6.43 11.19 3.89
CA LEU A 205 -6.57 12.22 2.85
C LEU A 205 -6.28 13.63 3.39
N ARG A 206 -6.67 13.93 4.64
CA ARG A 206 -6.55 15.28 5.22
C ARG A 206 -5.10 15.74 5.42
N CYS A 207 -4.16 14.80 5.53
CA CYS A 207 -2.72 15.10 5.63
C CYS A 207 -2.02 15.34 4.28
N ILE A 208 -2.69 15.09 3.15
CA ILE A 208 -2.16 15.36 1.80
C ILE A 208 -2.27 16.87 1.51
N PRO A 209 -1.18 17.57 1.16
CA PRO A 209 -1.23 18.96 0.75
C PRO A 209 -2.11 19.24 -0.46
N ASN A 210 -2.64 20.46 -0.57
CA ASN A 210 -3.56 20.94 -1.62
C ASN A 210 -4.91 20.19 -1.74
N MET A 211 -5.14 19.10 -0.99
CA MET A 211 -6.36 18.30 -1.05
C MET A 211 -7.59 19.07 -0.53
N ILE A 212 -8.68 19.09 -1.30
CA ILE A 212 -10.01 19.55 -0.86
C ILE A 212 -10.87 18.34 -0.51
N ILE A 213 -11.56 18.37 0.64
CA ILE A 213 -12.32 17.23 1.17
C ILE A 213 -13.71 17.69 1.64
N MET A 214 -14.73 17.18 0.96
CA MET A 214 -16.15 17.49 1.15
C MET A 214 -16.94 16.29 1.70
N THR A 215 -17.85 16.57 2.61
CA THR A 215 -18.75 15.62 3.30
C THR A 215 -20.19 16.14 3.22
N PRO A 216 -21.05 15.61 2.33
CA PRO A 216 -22.43 16.03 2.20
C PRO A 216 -23.28 15.41 3.31
N SER A 217 -24.16 16.23 3.89
CA SER A 217 -25.12 15.73 4.88
C SER A 217 -26.41 15.14 4.27
N ASP A 218 -26.73 15.51 3.02
CA ASP A 218 -27.92 15.04 2.30
C ASP A 218 -27.68 14.84 0.78
N GLU A 219 -28.71 14.37 0.07
CA GLU A 219 -28.66 14.11 -1.37
C GLU A 219 -28.45 15.37 -2.25
N ASN A 220 -29.03 16.50 -1.85
CA ASN A 220 -28.90 17.77 -2.56
C ASN A 220 -27.49 18.35 -2.36
N GLU A 221 -26.97 18.31 -1.14
CA GLU A 221 -25.58 18.59 -0.77
C GLU A 221 -24.62 17.72 -1.60
N CYS A 222 -24.83 16.41 -1.67
CA CYS A 222 -23.97 15.50 -2.43
C CYS A 222 -23.86 15.93 -3.91
N ARG A 223 -25.01 16.20 -4.54
CA ARG A 223 -25.08 16.69 -5.92
C ARG A 223 -24.43 18.08 -6.10
N LEU A 224 -24.53 18.98 -5.11
CA LEU A 224 -23.87 20.29 -5.12
C LEU A 224 -22.35 20.19 -4.90
N MET A 225 -21.88 19.29 -4.03
CA MET A 225 -20.46 19.05 -3.77
C MET A 225 -19.77 18.37 -4.96
N LEU A 226 -20.44 17.39 -5.59
CA LEU A 226 -20.02 16.82 -6.88
C LEU A 226 -19.89 17.90 -7.96
N TYR A 227 -20.90 18.77 -8.10
CA TYR A 227 -20.86 19.91 -9.03
C TYR A 227 -19.74 20.91 -8.69
N THR A 228 -19.50 21.18 -7.41
CA THR A 228 -18.42 22.07 -6.93
C THR A 228 -17.05 21.49 -7.28
N GLY A 229 -16.79 20.24 -6.86
CA GLY A 229 -15.51 19.56 -7.11
C GLY A 229 -15.19 19.34 -8.59
N TYR A 230 -16.21 19.20 -9.46
CA TYR A 230 -16.02 19.10 -10.90
C TYR A 230 -15.58 20.41 -11.58
N HIS A 231 -15.82 21.56 -10.93
CA HIS A 231 -15.38 22.87 -11.41
C HIS A 231 -14.12 23.38 -10.69
N GLN A 232 -13.65 22.65 -9.68
CA GLN A 232 -12.56 23.06 -8.81
C GLN A 232 -11.17 22.80 -9.44
N SER A 233 -10.24 23.73 -9.21
CA SER A 233 -8.82 23.53 -9.47
C SER A 233 -8.17 22.68 -8.37
N GLY A 234 -7.38 21.68 -8.78
CA GLY A 234 -6.64 20.80 -7.87
C GLY A 234 -7.42 19.58 -7.36
N PRO A 235 -6.76 18.70 -6.58
CA PRO A 235 -7.31 17.41 -6.15
C PRO A 235 -8.47 17.60 -5.17
N THR A 236 -9.63 17.00 -5.49
CA THR A 236 -10.85 17.14 -4.69
C THR A 236 -11.49 15.79 -4.40
N ALA A 237 -11.86 15.52 -3.15
CA ALA A 237 -12.63 14.37 -2.73
C ALA A 237 -14.03 14.77 -2.25
N VAL A 238 -15.05 14.03 -2.70
CA VAL A 238 -16.42 14.07 -2.16
C VAL A 238 -16.73 12.66 -1.66
N ARG A 239 -16.83 12.50 -0.33
CA ARG A 239 -17.11 11.19 0.30
C ARG A 239 -18.59 11.10 0.67
N TYR A 240 -19.25 10.02 0.28
CA TYR A 240 -20.68 9.80 0.54
C TYR A 240 -20.96 8.33 0.91
N PRO A 241 -22.01 8.06 1.70
CA PRO A 241 -22.23 6.75 2.27
C PRO A 241 -22.87 5.78 1.27
N LYS A 242 -22.79 4.49 1.62
CA LYS A 242 -23.58 3.44 0.99
C LYS A 242 -25.03 3.49 1.49
N GLY A 243 -25.98 3.90 0.67
CA GLY A 243 -27.40 3.72 1.01
C GLY A 243 -28.36 4.69 0.35
N TYR A 244 -29.59 4.67 0.88
CA TYR A 244 -30.66 5.62 0.55
C TYR A 244 -30.44 6.97 1.23
N GLY A 245 -30.83 8.03 0.54
CA GLY A 245 -30.98 9.36 1.13
C GLY A 245 -32.29 9.52 1.91
N ILE A 246 -32.48 10.70 2.51
CA ILE A 246 -33.61 11.01 3.40
C ILE A 246 -34.83 11.61 2.68
N GLY A 247 -34.74 11.86 1.37
CA GLY A 247 -35.81 12.35 0.51
C GLY A 247 -35.83 13.87 0.28
N VAL A 248 -34.67 14.54 0.35
CA VAL A 248 -34.63 16.02 0.20
C VAL A 248 -34.98 16.49 -1.20
N LYS A 249 -35.62 17.67 -1.31
CA LYS A 249 -35.87 18.34 -2.59
C LYS A 249 -34.58 18.94 -3.15
N PHE A 250 -34.33 18.73 -4.43
CA PHE A 250 -33.13 19.27 -5.10
C PHE A 250 -33.32 20.75 -5.49
N THR A 251 -32.29 21.54 -5.24
CA THR A 251 -32.20 22.97 -5.59
C THR A 251 -31.62 23.18 -6.99
N ASN A 252 -31.46 24.42 -7.45
CA ASN A 252 -30.59 24.72 -8.59
C ASN A 252 -29.12 24.42 -8.26
N LEU A 253 -28.30 24.11 -9.27
CA LEU A 253 -26.87 23.86 -9.09
C LEU A 253 -26.09 25.17 -8.96
N TYR A 254 -25.24 25.25 -7.95
CA TYR A 254 -24.26 26.32 -7.74
C TYR A 254 -22.99 25.72 -7.11
N GLN A 255 -21.86 26.43 -7.21
CA GLN A 255 -20.62 26.01 -6.53
C GLN A 255 -20.68 26.46 -5.06
N ILE A 256 -20.49 25.53 -4.13
CA ILE A 256 -20.42 25.85 -2.69
C ILE A 256 -19.07 26.55 -2.44
N PRO A 257 -19.04 27.76 -1.82
CA PRO A 257 -17.79 28.42 -1.48
C PRO A 257 -16.93 27.54 -0.56
N LEU A 258 -15.66 27.34 -0.93
CA LEU A 258 -14.76 26.42 -0.22
C LEU A 258 -14.60 26.78 1.25
N GLY A 259 -14.72 25.78 2.12
CA GLY A 259 -14.58 25.98 3.56
C GLY A 259 -15.67 26.87 4.16
N LYS A 260 -16.88 26.88 3.58
CA LYS A 260 -18.08 27.48 4.18
C LYS A 260 -19.06 26.46 4.71
N SER A 261 -19.25 26.53 6.02
CA SER A 261 -20.18 25.74 6.83
C SER A 261 -21.51 26.47 6.99
N VAL A 262 -22.59 25.77 7.37
CA VAL A 262 -23.94 26.34 7.50
C VAL A 262 -24.50 26.05 8.89
N THR A 263 -24.91 27.11 9.61
CA THR A 263 -25.70 26.97 10.85
C THR A 263 -27.15 26.63 10.49
N LEU A 264 -27.54 25.37 10.70
CA LEU A 264 -28.88 24.85 10.44
C LEU A 264 -29.86 25.13 11.60
N ARG A 265 -29.36 25.14 12.84
CA ARG A 265 -30.12 25.50 14.06
C ARG A 265 -29.28 26.44 14.91
N LYS A 266 -29.89 27.51 15.43
CA LYS A 266 -29.30 28.31 16.53
C LYS A 266 -29.80 27.75 17.86
N GLY A 267 -28.90 27.59 18.82
CA GLY A 267 -29.22 27.17 20.18
C GLY A 267 -28.43 27.96 21.21
N LYS A 268 -28.19 27.36 22.39
CA LYS A 268 -27.40 27.95 23.48
C LYS A 268 -26.43 26.91 24.05
N ASN A 269 -25.34 27.38 24.66
CA ASN A 269 -24.34 26.61 25.42
C ASN A 269 -23.52 25.55 24.66
N ILE A 270 -24.11 24.78 23.74
CA ILE A 270 -23.43 23.69 23.01
C ILE A 270 -23.52 23.95 21.51
N ALA A 271 -22.44 23.69 20.78
CA ALA A 271 -22.46 23.61 19.32
C ALA A 271 -22.14 22.18 18.84
N ILE A 272 -22.99 21.63 17.98
CA ILE A 272 -22.79 20.34 17.33
C ILE A 272 -22.31 20.60 15.90
N LEU A 273 -21.09 20.14 15.60
CA LEU A 273 -20.44 20.25 14.31
C LEU A 273 -20.55 18.90 13.59
N ASN A 274 -21.47 18.81 12.64
CA ASN A 274 -21.74 17.61 11.88
C ASN A 274 -20.84 17.52 10.62
N PHE A 275 -20.28 16.34 10.37
CA PHE A 275 -19.53 16.02 9.16
C PHE A 275 -20.12 14.76 8.49
N GLY A 276 -20.87 14.96 7.40
CA GLY A 276 -21.48 13.86 6.63
C GLY A 276 -22.89 13.48 7.11
N VAL A 277 -23.34 12.27 6.79
CA VAL A 277 -24.78 11.93 6.83
C VAL A 277 -25.39 11.66 8.21
N LEU A 278 -24.63 11.87 9.28
CA LEU A 278 -25.13 11.78 10.67
C LEU A 278 -25.99 12.98 11.08
N LEU A 279 -26.32 13.88 10.14
CA LEU A 279 -27.07 15.12 10.37
C LEU A 279 -28.46 14.89 10.99
N VAL A 280 -29.15 13.80 10.64
CA VAL A 280 -30.48 13.49 11.21
C VAL A 280 -30.36 13.25 12.71
N GLN A 281 -29.40 12.42 13.13
CA GLN A 281 -29.10 12.14 14.53
C GLN A 281 -28.58 13.40 15.24
N ALA A 282 -27.70 14.17 14.59
CA ALA A 282 -27.23 15.45 15.09
C ALA A 282 -28.36 16.44 15.35
N ASN A 283 -29.39 16.46 14.49
CA ASN A 283 -30.55 17.34 14.64
C ASN A 283 -31.50 16.92 15.77
N VAL A 284 -31.69 15.62 16.00
CA VAL A 284 -32.42 15.12 17.18
C VAL A 284 -31.72 15.57 18.47
N VAL A 285 -30.41 15.29 18.58
CA VAL A 285 -29.62 15.68 19.77
C VAL A 285 -29.53 17.22 19.91
N ALA A 286 -29.45 17.97 18.81
CA ALA A 286 -29.47 19.44 18.85
C ALA A 286 -30.83 20.01 19.26
N HIS A 287 -31.92 19.29 19.01
CA HIS A 287 -33.25 19.64 19.51
C HIS A 287 -33.32 19.43 21.03
N GLU A 288 -32.99 18.22 21.49
CA GLU A 288 -33.03 17.81 22.91
C GLU A 288 -32.14 18.68 23.80
N LEU A 289 -30.89 18.94 23.38
CA LEU A 289 -29.94 19.77 24.13
C LEU A 289 -30.10 21.28 23.90
N ASN A 290 -31.07 21.68 23.07
CA ASN A 290 -31.23 23.05 22.56
C ASN A 290 -29.91 23.66 22.04
N ALA A 291 -29.13 22.85 21.32
CA ALA A 291 -27.80 23.19 20.84
C ALA A 291 -27.84 23.89 19.47
N THR A 292 -26.77 24.63 19.17
CA THR A 292 -26.50 25.14 17.82
C THR A 292 -26.06 23.98 16.93
N LEU A 293 -26.75 23.73 15.82
CA LEU A 293 -26.37 22.72 14.84
C LEU A 293 -25.70 23.38 13.63
N ILE A 294 -24.51 22.92 13.28
CA ILE A 294 -23.74 23.36 12.12
C ILE A 294 -23.41 22.16 11.26
N ASP A 295 -23.77 22.24 9.98
CA ASP A 295 -23.16 21.41 8.96
C ASP A 295 -21.81 22.02 8.58
N MET A 296 -20.74 21.27 8.81
CA MET A 296 -19.40 21.74 8.51
C MET A 296 -19.07 21.71 7.01
N ARG A 297 -19.70 20.84 6.22
CA ARG A 297 -19.52 20.59 4.77
C ARG A 297 -18.13 20.17 4.28
N PHE A 298 -17.08 20.75 4.86
CA PHE A 298 -15.69 20.57 4.47
C PHE A 298 -14.86 20.11 5.67
N VAL A 299 -14.08 19.05 5.49
CA VAL A 299 -13.02 18.65 6.42
C VAL A 299 -11.71 19.36 6.09
N LYS A 300 -11.52 19.72 4.81
CA LYS A 300 -10.39 20.53 4.33
C LYS A 300 -10.83 21.39 3.13
N PRO A 301 -10.72 22.73 3.17
CA PRO A 301 -10.39 23.57 4.33
C PRO A 301 -11.58 23.71 5.31
N LEU A 302 -11.31 23.93 6.61
CA LEU A 302 -12.34 24.23 7.63
C LEU A 302 -12.81 25.70 7.58
N ASP A 303 -14.06 25.98 7.98
CA ASP A 303 -14.52 27.37 8.23
C ASP A 303 -13.93 27.92 9.54
N LYS A 304 -12.69 28.41 9.45
CA LYS A 304 -11.95 29.02 10.57
C LYS A 304 -12.69 30.19 11.23
N ILE A 305 -13.51 30.93 10.46
CA ILE A 305 -14.26 32.10 10.96
C ILE A 305 -15.44 31.62 11.81
N LEU A 306 -16.20 30.64 11.31
CA LEU A 306 -17.30 30.06 12.09
C LEU A 306 -16.78 29.32 13.32
N LEU A 307 -15.68 28.56 13.21
CA LEU A 307 -15.07 27.88 14.35
C LEU A 307 -14.61 28.85 15.45
N LYS A 308 -13.94 29.97 15.11
CA LYS A 308 -13.57 31.00 16.10
C LYS A 308 -14.82 31.59 16.76
N LYS A 309 -15.85 31.93 15.97
CA LYS A 309 -17.12 32.47 16.49
C LYS A 309 -17.82 31.49 17.44
N VAL A 310 -17.87 30.20 17.08
CA VAL A 310 -18.49 29.14 17.88
C VAL A 310 -17.74 28.99 19.21
N ALA A 311 -16.42 28.87 19.18
CA ALA A 311 -15.59 28.71 20.37
C ALA A 311 -15.68 29.91 21.35
N MET A 312 -15.94 31.11 20.84
CA MET A 312 -16.15 32.32 21.65
C MET A 312 -17.59 32.51 22.17
N SER A 313 -18.57 31.73 21.69
CA SER A 313 -20.00 31.91 22.03
C SER A 313 -20.69 30.70 22.66
N HIS A 314 -19.98 29.56 22.79
CA HIS A 314 -20.51 28.33 23.37
C HIS A 314 -19.60 27.86 24.51
N ARG A 315 -20.13 26.99 25.39
CA ARG A 315 -19.43 26.40 26.54
C ARG A 315 -18.81 25.04 26.21
N ALA A 316 -19.27 24.37 25.16
CA ALA A 316 -18.70 23.13 24.65
C ALA A 316 -18.98 22.95 23.15
N ILE A 317 -18.13 22.18 22.48
CA ILE A 317 -18.31 21.70 21.11
C ILE A 317 -18.47 20.17 21.14
N ILE A 318 -19.35 19.65 20.30
CA ILE A 318 -19.44 18.23 19.96
C ILE A 318 -19.12 18.12 18.47
N THR A 319 -18.17 17.28 18.06
CA THR A 319 -17.98 16.95 16.64
C THR A 319 -18.53 15.57 16.37
N LEU A 320 -19.26 15.40 15.26
CA LEU A 320 -19.87 14.13 14.89
C LEU A 320 -19.39 13.71 13.49
N GLU A 321 -18.72 12.56 13.41
CA GLU A 321 -18.17 12.00 12.17
C GLU A 321 -18.32 10.47 12.11
N GLU A 322 -18.35 9.92 10.90
CA GLU A 322 -18.43 8.47 10.63
C GLU A 322 -17.06 7.84 10.29
N ASN A 323 -15.97 8.53 10.61
CA ASN A 323 -14.57 8.11 10.46
C ASN A 323 -13.97 7.82 11.86
N VAL A 324 -12.78 7.20 11.93
CA VAL A 324 -12.04 7.12 13.20
C VAL A 324 -11.70 8.51 13.72
N ILE A 325 -11.84 8.74 15.02
CA ILE A 325 -11.55 10.05 15.64
C ILE A 325 -10.06 10.44 15.52
N MET A 326 -9.17 9.46 15.31
CA MET A 326 -7.72 9.64 15.25
C MET A 326 -7.31 10.20 13.88
N GLY A 327 -6.89 11.47 13.83
CA GLY A 327 -6.66 12.19 12.58
C GLY A 327 -7.94 12.59 11.81
N GLY A 328 -9.13 12.30 12.35
CA GLY A 328 -10.43 12.59 11.73
C GLY A 328 -10.81 14.08 11.66
N ALA A 329 -12.09 14.38 11.43
CA ALA A 329 -12.61 15.74 11.39
C ALA A 329 -12.54 16.44 12.77
N GLY A 330 -12.85 15.73 13.86
CA GLY A 330 -12.74 16.26 15.23
C GLY A 330 -11.30 16.65 15.59
N SER A 331 -10.34 15.80 15.22
CA SER A 331 -8.90 16.08 15.30
C SER A 331 -8.51 17.42 14.64
N ALA A 332 -9.09 17.75 13.47
CA ALA A 332 -8.82 19.00 12.77
C ALA A 332 -9.36 20.24 13.50
N VAL A 333 -10.52 20.11 14.15
CA VAL A 333 -11.09 21.13 15.03
C VAL A 333 -10.19 21.34 16.27
N ASN A 334 -9.68 20.26 16.87
CA ASN A 334 -8.79 20.33 18.03
C ASN A 334 -7.45 21.01 17.71
N GLU A 335 -6.84 20.66 16.55
CA GLU A 335 -5.64 21.34 16.02
C GLU A 335 -5.86 22.85 15.87
N PHE A 336 -6.99 23.26 15.27
CA PHE A 336 -7.33 24.67 15.07
C PHE A 336 -7.52 25.41 16.40
N LEU A 337 -8.29 24.84 17.34
CA LEU A 337 -8.65 25.50 18.59
C LEU A 337 -7.42 25.69 19.50
N MET A 338 -6.60 24.65 19.67
CA MET A 338 -5.42 24.72 20.54
C MET A 338 -4.34 25.67 20.00
N TYR A 339 -4.16 25.72 18.67
CA TYR A 339 -3.26 26.70 18.04
C TYR A 339 -3.73 28.15 18.26
N HIS A 340 -5.03 28.43 18.17
CA HIS A 340 -5.56 29.79 18.38
C HIS A 340 -5.84 30.13 19.86
N LYS A 341 -5.37 29.31 20.81
CA LYS A 341 -5.58 29.48 22.26
C LYS A 341 -7.08 29.49 22.65
N LEU A 342 -7.94 28.88 21.83
CA LEU A 342 -9.40 28.81 22.03
C LEU A 342 -9.75 27.63 22.95
N LEU A 343 -9.65 27.86 24.26
CA LEU A 343 -9.77 26.84 25.31
C LEU A 343 -11.23 26.48 25.62
N ILE A 344 -11.86 25.71 24.73
CA ILE A 344 -13.21 25.18 24.87
C ILE A 344 -13.19 23.63 24.90
N PRO A 345 -13.98 22.96 25.77
CA PRO A 345 -14.14 21.50 25.72
C PRO A 345 -14.68 21.01 24.37
N VAL A 346 -14.03 20.00 23.79
CA VAL A 346 -14.50 19.30 22.58
C VAL A 346 -14.76 17.83 22.90
N LEU A 347 -15.97 17.36 22.60
CA LEU A 347 -16.31 15.94 22.58
C LEU A 347 -16.30 15.44 21.13
N ASN A 348 -15.27 14.66 20.77
CA ASN A 348 -15.20 14.01 19.46
C ASN A 348 -16.01 12.71 19.49
N ILE A 349 -17.07 12.62 18.67
CA ILE A 349 -17.89 11.41 18.49
C ILE A 349 -17.61 10.86 17.09
N GLY A 350 -17.10 9.63 17.04
CA GLY A 350 -16.76 8.90 15.82
C GLY A 350 -16.27 7.49 16.15
N LEU A 351 -15.64 6.82 15.18
CA LEU A 351 -15.23 5.42 15.33
C LEU A 351 -13.99 5.27 16.26
N PRO A 352 -13.92 4.19 17.07
CA PRO A 352 -12.84 3.97 18.02
C PRO A 352 -11.60 3.31 17.38
N ASP A 353 -10.48 3.36 18.08
CA ASP A 353 -9.17 2.81 17.67
C ASP A 353 -9.05 1.27 17.88
N TYR A 354 -10.09 0.50 17.52
CA TYR A 354 -10.06 -0.97 17.55
C TYR A 354 -11.06 -1.59 16.57
N PHE A 355 -10.75 -2.78 16.07
CA PHE A 355 -11.66 -3.56 15.22
C PHE A 355 -12.74 -4.25 16.06
N ILE A 356 -14.01 -4.09 15.69
CA ILE A 356 -15.12 -4.80 16.31
C ILE A 356 -15.16 -6.23 15.75
N ALA A 357 -14.71 -7.20 16.53
CA ALA A 357 -14.76 -8.62 16.17
C ALA A 357 -16.20 -9.16 16.19
N GLN A 358 -16.50 -10.12 15.30
CA GLN A 358 -17.77 -10.86 15.36
C GLN A 358 -17.76 -11.88 16.51
N ASP A 359 -18.96 -12.21 17.00
CA ASP A 359 -19.16 -13.13 18.12
C ASP A 359 -18.62 -14.54 17.84
N LYS A 360 -17.80 -15.05 18.77
CA LYS A 360 -17.07 -16.32 18.66
C LYS A 360 -17.91 -17.55 19.03
N THR A 361 -19.06 -17.37 19.69
CA THR A 361 -19.86 -18.46 20.30
C THR A 361 -20.15 -19.66 19.38
N LYS A 362 -20.40 -19.43 18.08
CA LYS A 362 -20.91 -20.45 17.17
C LYS A 362 -19.90 -21.52 16.74
N LEU A 363 -18.60 -21.22 16.76
CA LEU A 363 -17.58 -22.20 16.35
C LEU A 363 -17.38 -23.29 17.42
N THR A 364 -17.32 -22.89 18.70
CA THR A 364 -17.15 -23.80 19.84
C THR A 364 -18.24 -24.86 19.87
N SER A 365 -19.51 -24.47 19.69
CA SER A 365 -20.64 -25.41 19.67
C SER A 365 -20.63 -26.39 18.49
N ALA A 366 -19.97 -26.05 17.38
CA ALA A 366 -19.78 -26.97 16.25
C ALA A 366 -18.65 -27.99 16.53
N MET A 367 -17.57 -27.57 17.20
CA MET A 367 -16.49 -28.45 17.66
C MET A 367 -17.00 -29.47 18.69
N GLU A 368 -17.72 -29.00 19.71
CA GLU A 368 -18.31 -29.84 20.76
C GLU A 368 -19.26 -30.90 20.19
N TYR A 369 -20.12 -30.49 19.25
CA TYR A 369 -21.05 -31.40 18.57
C TYR A 369 -20.34 -32.47 17.73
N GLY A 370 -19.24 -32.12 17.06
CA GLY A 370 -18.44 -33.09 16.30
C GLY A 370 -17.66 -34.08 17.19
N LEU A 371 -17.18 -33.64 18.35
CA LEU A 371 -16.33 -34.43 19.24
C LEU A 371 -17.12 -35.33 20.22
N CYS A 372 -18.24 -34.84 20.77
CA CYS A 372 -18.88 -35.46 21.94
C CYS A 372 -20.00 -36.46 21.62
N ASN A 373 -20.54 -36.50 20.41
CA ASN A 373 -21.71 -37.30 20.01
C ASN A 373 -21.45 -38.82 19.85
N GLY A 374 -21.03 -39.48 20.95
CA GLY A 374 -20.89 -40.94 21.05
C GLY A 374 -19.90 -41.58 20.07
N GLY A 375 -19.80 -42.91 20.08
CA GLY A 375 -19.00 -43.68 19.11
C GLY A 375 -18.10 -44.75 19.74
N LYS A 376 -17.60 -45.68 18.91
CA LYS A 376 -16.83 -46.85 19.36
C LYS A 376 -15.45 -46.53 19.98
N ARG A 377 -14.94 -45.28 19.83
CA ARG A 377 -13.65 -44.78 20.36
C ARG A 377 -12.46 -45.74 20.19
N LEU A 378 -12.46 -46.53 19.10
CA LEU A 378 -11.60 -47.70 18.97
C LEU A 378 -10.11 -47.34 18.93
N ARG A 379 -9.77 -46.15 18.44
CA ARG A 379 -8.40 -45.63 18.35
C ARG A 379 -7.87 -45.23 19.73
N ALA A 380 -8.66 -44.45 20.49
CA ALA A 380 -8.38 -44.19 21.91
C ALA A 380 -8.30 -45.50 22.73
N PHE A 381 -9.21 -46.45 22.50
CA PHE A 381 -9.20 -47.78 23.14
C PHE A 381 -7.92 -48.57 22.83
N LEU A 382 -7.46 -48.59 21.57
CA LEU A 382 -6.21 -49.23 21.18
C LEU A 382 -4.99 -48.59 21.86
N VAL A 383 -4.96 -47.27 22.05
CA VAL A 383 -3.92 -46.59 22.85
C VAL A 383 -3.91 -47.11 24.30
N TYR A 384 -5.08 -47.30 24.92
CA TYR A 384 -5.16 -47.92 26.25
C TYR A 384 -4.79 -49.41 26.27
N GLN A 385 -5.14 -50.20 25.25
CA GLN A 385 -4.81 -51.64 25.23
C GLN A 385 -3.32 -51.89 24.95
N VAL A 386 -2.72 -51.18 23.99
CA VAL A 386 -1.27 -51.20 23.77
C VAL A 386 -0.53 -50.67 25.00
N GLY A 387 -1.04 -49.60 25.62
CA GLY A 387 -0.53 -49.11 26.90
C GLY A 387 -0.60 -50.15 28.03
N LYS A 388 -1.71 -50.88 28.17
CA LYS A 388 -1.89 -51.96 29.14
C LYS A 388 -0.93 -53.14 28.87
N LEU A 389 -0.76 -53.53 27.61
CA LEU A 389 0.18 -54.57 27.18
C LEU A 389 1.63 -54.20 27.58
N LEU A 390 1.98 -52.92 27.40
CA LEU A 390 3.28 -52.33 27.77
C LEU A 390 3.35 -51.84 29.23
N ARG A 391 2.35 -52.18 30.07
CA ARG A 391 2.23 -51.82 31.50
C ARG A 391 2.35 -50.31 31.80
N ILE A 392 1.96 -49.45 30.86
CA ILE A 392 1.97 -47.99 31.01
C ILE A 392 0.78 -47.52 31.88
N PRO A 393 0.99 -46.70 32.93
CA PRO A 393 -0.11 -46.18 33.75
C PRO A 393 -1.14 -45.39 32.95
N LYS A 394 -2.43 -45.63 33.19
CA LYS A 394 -3.55 -45.01 32.44
C LYS A 394 -3.44 -43.47 32.35
N LYS A 395 -3.09 -42.80 33.45
CA LYS A 395 -2.89 -41.33 33.54
C LYS A 395 -1.84 -40.75 32.58
N ASN A 396 -0.98 -41.59 32.00
CA ASN A 396 0.01 -41.19 30.99
C ASN A 396 -0.54 -41.29 29.56
N LEU A 397 -1.71 -41.92 29.37
CA LEU A 397 -2.32 -42.24 28.09
C LEU A 397 -3.55 -41.36 27.80
N ASP A 398 -4.24 -40.87 28.83
CA ASP A 398 -5.53 -40.17 28.69
C ASP A 398 -5.46 -38.99 27.68
N ASN A 399 -4.50 -38.07 27.82
CA ASN A 399 -4.33 -36.94 26.89
C ASN A 399 -3.86 -37.38 25.49
N ILE A 400 -3.13 -38.49 25.37
CA ILE A 400 -2.67 -39.04 24.07
C ILE A 400 -3.87 -39.64 23.33
N ALA A 401 -4.70 -40.41 24.03
CA ALA A 401 -5.95 -40.97 23.53
C ALA A 401 -6.95 -39.87 23.16
N ALA A 402 -7.07 -38.81 23.98
CA ALA A 402 -7.91 -37.65 23.69
C ALA A 402 -7.46 -36.88 22.44
N ALA A 403 -6.16 -36.63 22.27
CA ALA A 403 -5.64 -36.00 21.05
C ALA A 403 -5.84 -36.85 19.79
N ILE A 404 -5.66 -38.18 19.90
CA ILE A 404 -5.92 -39.10 18.78
C ILE A 404 -7.41 -39.17 18.44
N GLU A 405 -8.31 -39.11 19.42
CA GLU A 405 -9.76 -39.02 19.16
C GLU A 405 -10.16 -37.63 18.63
N CYS A 406 -9.51 -36.54 19.05
CA CYS A 406 -9.69 -35.21 18.44
C CYS A 406 -9.25 -35.20 16.97
N ILE A 407 -8.12 -35.84 16.63
CA ILE A 407 -7.69 -36.03 15.24
C ILE A 407 -8.69 -36.91 14.46
N HIS A 408 -9.22 -37.96 15.09
CA HIS A 408 -10.24 -38.79 14.46
C HIS A 408 -11.57 -38.06 14.25
N ALA A 409 -11.97 -37.18 15.17
CA ALA A 409 -13.14 -36.32 15.04
C ALA A 409 -12.94 -35.26 13.95
N TYR A 410 -11.76 -34.64 13.88
CA TYR A 410 -11.34 -33.78 12.75
C TYR A 410 -11.58 -34.50 11.42
N SER A 411 -11.02 -35.71 11.24
CA SER A 411 -11.16 -36.44 9.99
C SER A 411 -12.63 -36.68 9.70
N LEU A 412 -13.41 -37.26 10.63
CA LEU A 412 -14.81 -37.58 10.37
C LEU A 412 -15.68 -36.37 10.04
N ILE A 413 -15.43 -35.20 10.65
CA ILE A 413 -16.18 -33.97 10.36
C ILE A 413 -15.87 -33.45 8.96
N HIS A 414 -14.62 -33.60 8.50
CA HIS A 414 -14.20 -33.26 7.13
C HIS A 414 -14.65 -34.32 6.12
N ASP A 415 -14.49 -35.61 6.44
CA ASP A 415 -14.95 -36.76 5.64
C ASP A 415 -16.47 -36.65 5.39
N ASP A 416 -17.26 -36.23 6.38
CA ASP A 416 -18.71 -35.99 6.24
C ASP A 416 -19.08 -34.86 5.27
N LEU A 417 -18.18 -33.94 4.89
CA LEU A 417 -18.54 -32.75 4.09
C LEU A 417 -19.11 -33.10 2.70
N PRO A 418 -19.95 -32.23 2.09
CA PRO A 418 -20.46 -32.43 0.74
C PRO A 418 -19.39 -32.47 -0.37
N ALA A 419 -18.19 -31.92 -0.10
CA ALA A 419 -17.02 -32.00 -0.97
C ALA A 419 -16.17 -33.27 -0.76
N MET A 420 -16.58 -34.15 0.16
CA MET A 420 -15.92 -35.41 0.55
C MET A 420 -16.93 -36.56 0.41
N ASP A 421 -17.36 -37.22 1.49
CA ASP A 421 -18.32 -38.35 1.42
C ASP A 421 -19.80 -37.91 1.39
N ASN A 422 -20.10 -36.61 1.62
CA ASN A 422 -21.46 -36.04 1.67
C ASN A 422 -22.42 -36.78 2.63
N GLY A 423 -21.91 -37.13 3.81
CA GLY A 423 -22.62 -37.93 4.80
C GLY A 423 -23.70 -37.13 5.51
N ASN A 424 -24.97 -37.24 5.09
CA ASN A 424 -26.11 -36.56 5.75
C ASN A 424 -26.23 -36.88 7.26
N PHE A 425 -25.87 -38.11 7.66
CA PHE A 425 -25.98 -38.57 9.04
C PHE A 425 -24.71 -39.29 9.50
N ARG A 426 -24.25 -38.99 10.72
CA ARG A 426 -23.12 -39.63 11.38
C ARG A 426 -23.56 -40.14 12.75
N ARG A 427 -23.38 -41.44 13.00
CA ARG A 427 -23.76 -42.12 14.26
C ARG A 427 -25.26 -41.96 14.64
N GLY A 428 -26.14 -41.84 13.65
CA GLY A 428 -27.59 -41.66 13.84
C GLY A 428 -28.05 -40.20 14.00
N MET A 429 -27.13 -39.25 14.13
CA MET A 429 -27.42 -37.81 14.22
C MET A 429 -27.10 -37.11 12.89
N PRO A 430 -27.70 -35.95 12.58
CA PRO A 430 -27.29 -35.13 11.44
C PRO A 430 -25.80 -34.80 11.51
N ALA A 431 -25.09 -34.85 10.38
CA ALA A 431 -23.67 -34.51 10.37
C ALA A 431 -23.43 -33.03 10.70
N CYS A 432 -22.21 -32.68 11.13
CA CYS A 432 -21.89 -31.33 11.60
C CYS A 432 -22.19 -30.25 10.54
N HIS A 433 -21.95 -30.55 9.26
CA HIS A 433 -22.24 -29.65 8.15
C HIS A 433 -23.74 -29.48 7.89
N ILE A 434 -24.58 -30.50 8.15
CA ILE A 434 -26.04 -30.40 8.08
C ILE A 434 -26.58 -29.52 9.22
N LYS A 435 -26.01 -29.64 10.43
CA LYS A 435 -26.51 -28.91 11.61
C LYS A 435 -26.04 -27.45 11.69
N TYR A 436 -24.79 -27.17 11.33
CA TYR A 436 -24.19 -25.82 11.47
C TYR A 436 -23.80 -25.16 10.14
N GLY A 437 -23.95 -25.87 9.02
CA GLY A 437 -23.48 -25.43 7.70
C GLY A 437 -21.99 -25.74 7.47
N GLU A 438 -21.65 -26.07 6.24
CA GLU A 438 -20.30 -26.52 5.81
C GLU A 438 -19.15 -25.65 6.34
N HIS A 439 -19.26 -24.32 6.23
CA HIS A 439 -18.28 -23.37 6.75
C HIS A 439 -17.90 -23.56 8.22
N LEU A 440 -18.87 -23.85 9.11
CA LEU A 440 -18.60 -24.10 10.53
C LEU A 440 -18.14 -25.54 10.77
N ALA A 441 -18.51 -26.50 9.94
CA ALA A 441 -17.99 -27.87 10.02
C ALA A 441 -16.52 -27.95 9.61
N ILE A 442 -16.13 -27.29 8.50
CA ILE A 442 -14.72 -27.16 8.06
C ILE A 442 -13.88 -26.59 9.20
N LEU A 443 -14.27 -25.40 9.69
CA LEU A 443 -13.55 -24.70 10.75
C LEU A 443 -13.55 -25.47 12.09
N ALA A 444 -14.61 -26.22 12.39
CA ALA A 444 -14.64 -27.09 13.57
C ALA A 444 -13.65 -28.26 13.45
N GLY A 445 -13.50 -28.85 12.26
CA GLY A 445 -12.48 -29.86 11.98
C GLY A 445 -11.07 -29.29 12.09
N ASP A 446 -10.79 -28.14 11.46
CA ASP A 446 -9.48 -27.45 11.54
C ASP A 446 -9.10 -27.12 13.00
N ALA A 447 -10.08 -26.64 13.77
CA ALA A 447 -9.90 -26.30 15.18
C ALA A 447 -9.71 -27.55 16.06
N LEU A 448 -10.38 -28.67 15.79
CA LEU A 448 -10.18 -29.93 16.50
C LEU A 448 -8.83 -30.59 16.16
N GLN A 449 -8.37 -30.50 14.91
CA GLN A 449 -7.02 -30.91 14.51
C GLN A 449 -5.97 -30.09 15.29
N THR A 450 -6.16 -28.77 15.36
CA THR A 450 -5.28 -27.86 16.10
C THR A 450 -5.31 -28.15 17.61
N LEU A 451 -6.50 -28.39 18.17
CA LEU A 451 -6.69 -28.74 19.59
C LEU A 451 -5.96 -30.04 19.96
N ALA A 452 -5.91 -31.04 19.08
CA ALA A 452 -5.16 -32.27 19.35
C ALA A 452 -3.66 -32.02 19.57
N PHE A 453 -3.03 -31.19 18.73
CA PHE A 453 -1.64 -30.79 18.92
C PHE A 453 -1.46 -29.95 20.19
N HIS A 454 -2.43 -29.10 20.52
CA HIS A 454 -2.44 -28.36 21.79
C HIS A 454 -2.47 -29.31 23.00
N ILE A 455 -3.37 -30.30 23.03
CA ILE A 455 -3.49 -31.32 24.09
C ILE A 455 -2.17 -32.09 24.29
N LEU A 456 -1.50 -32.51 23.21
CA LEU A 456 -0.21 -33.22 23.31
C LEU A 456 0.94 -32.32 23.81
N SER A 457 0.83 -31.00 23.59
CA SER A 457 1.80 -29.99 24.03
C SER A 457 1.44 -29.34 25.38
N SER A 458 0.32 -29.71 26.01
CA SER A 458 -0.15 -29.07 27.24
C SER A 458 0.82 -29.27 28.41
N ILE A 459 0.80 -28.32 29.34
CA ILE A 459 1.67 -28.33 30.53
C ILE A 459 1.32 -29.51 31.44
N ASP A 460 0.02 -29.83 31.54
CA ASP A 460 -0.60 -30.81 32.45
C ASP A 460 -0.19 -32.27 32.19
N MET A 461 0.40 -32.57 31.02
CA MET A 461 1.02 -33.86 30.72
C MET A 461 2.33 -34.12 31.51
N THR A 462 2.44 -33.63 32.75
CA THR A 462 3.62 -33.71 33.63
C THR A 462 4.12 -35.15 33.81
N ASN A 463 3.21 -36.12 33.89
CA ASN A 463 3.50 -37.55 34.04
C ASN A 463 4.20 -38.20 32.82
N VAL A 464 4.28 -37.50 31.68
CA VAL A 464 5.04 -37.92 30.49
C VAL A 464 6.20 -36.95 30.29
N SER A 465 7.43 -37.46 30.29
CA SER A 465 8.63 -36.62 30.13
C SER A 465 8.57 -35.82 28.82
N SER A 466 9.07 -34.58 28.86
CA SER A 466 9.10 -33.66 27.71
C SER A 466 9.71 -34.29 26.47
N VAL A 467 10.81 -35.05 26.62
CA VAL A 467 11.45 -35.82 25.54
C VAL A 467 10.50 -36.85 24.91
N LYS A 468 9.68 -37.55 25.71
CA LYS A 468 8.69 -38.52 25.18
C LYS A 468 7.51 -37.80 24.51
N ARG A 469 7.00 -36.70 25.08
CA ARG A 469 5.98 -35.84 24.45
C ARG A 469 6.45 -35.32 23.08
N ILE A 470 7.66 -34.76 23.03
CA ILE A 470 8.27 -34.23 21.80
C ILE A 470 8.45 -35.34 20.76
N LYS A 471 8.83 -36.57 21.14
CA LYS A 471 8.86 -37.70 20.21
C LYS A 471 7.49 -38.08 19.66
N ILE A 472 6.43 -38.10 20.49
CA ILE A 472 5.05 -38.38 20.05
C ILE A 472 4.57 -37.31 19.06
N ILE A 473 4.74 -36.03 19.40
CA ILE A 473 4.40 -34.90 18.52
C ILE A 473 5.20 -34.96 17.22
N SER A 474 6.51 -35.27 17.29
CA SER A 474 7.41 -35.37 16.14
C SER A 474 7.06 -36.53 15.21
N ILE A 475 6.59 -37.67 15.72
CA ILE A 475 6.11 -38.78 14.89
C ILE A 475 4.83 -38.38 14.15
N LEU A 476 3.85 -37.78 14.85
CA LEU A 476 2.64 -37.24 14.22
C LEU A 476 2.97 -36.19 13.15
N ALA A 477 3.86 -35.25 13.48
CA ALA A 477 4.22 -34.14 12.60
C ALA A 477 5.05 -34.59 11.39
N ASN A 478 5.96 -35.57 11.53
CA ASN A 478 6.73 -36.11 10.39
C ASN A 478 5.85 -36.89 9.41
N ALA A 479 4.80 -37.58 9.88
CA ALA A 479 3.86 -38.27 9.00
C ALA A 479 3.02 -37.30 8.13
N ILE A 480 2.94 -36.03 8.52
CA ILE A 480 2.11 -34.98 7.90
C ILE A 480 2.97 -33.92 7.17
N GLY A 481 4.22 -33.71 7.61
CA GLY A 481 4.97 -32.48 7.38
C GLY A 481 6.07 -32.52 6.30
N GLY A 482 7.03 -31.58 6.44
CA GLY A 482 7.92 -31.13 5.36
C GLY A 482 8.79 -32.21 4.71
N ASN A 483 9.34 -33.13 5.50
CA ASN A 483 10.18 -34.24 5.00
C ASN A 483 9.36 -35.36 4.30
N GLY A 484 8.03 -35.25 4.32
CA GLY A 484 7.15 -35.96 3.41
C GLY A 484 6.85 -35.11 2.17
N MET A 485 5.69 -34.45 2.15
CA MET A 485 5.05 -33.96 0.91
C MET A 485 5.67 -32.73 0.24
N CYS A 486 6.57 -31.97 0.89
CA CYS A 486 6.69 -30.53 0.59
C CYS A 486 8.08 -29.98 0.20
N LEU A 487 9.20 -30.71 0.33
CA LEU A 487 10.53 -30.08 0.39
C LEU A 487 11.31 -29.92 -0.94
N GLY A 488 11.00 -30.66 -2.01
CA GLY A 488 11.96 -30.95 -3.10
C GLY A 488 12.32 -29.85 -4.12
N GLN A 489 12.34 -28.55 -3.77
CA GLN A 489 12.08 -27.46 -4.73
C GLN A 489 12.86 -26.13 -4.59
N PHE A 490 13.87 -26.00 -3.72
CA PHE A 490 14.29 -24.68 -3.19
C PHE A 490 15.26 -23.79 -4.03
N LEU A 491 15.89 -24.27 -5.11
CA LEU A 491 17.09 -23.63 -5.71
C LEU A 491 16.82 -23.00 -7.11
N ASP A 492 17.45 -21.90 -7.58
CA ASP A 492 18.49 -21.03 -6.96
C ASP A 492 18.65 -19.61 -7.62
N LEU A 493 19.60 -18.82 -7.06
CA LEU A 493 20.46 -17.66 -7.51
C LEU A 493 20.45 -17.17 -9.01
N GLU A 494 20.97 -16.01 -9.49
CA GLU A 494 21.33 -14.62 -9.02
C GLU A 494 21.63 -13.60 -10.21
N THR A 495 21.24 -12.28 -10.11
CA THR A 495 21.85 -10.95 -10.56
C THR A 495 22.22 -10.61 -12.07
N GLN A 496 22.67 -9.45 -12.69
CA GLN A 496 22.81 -7.92 -12.60
C GLN A 496 23.10 -7.32 -14.07
N GLY A 497 23.10 -6.04 -14.58
CA GLY A 497 22.72 -4.61 -14.26
C GLY A 497 23.59 -3.45 -14.91
N LEU A 498 23.25 -2.20 -15.38
CA LEU A 498 22.09 -1.26 -15.71
C LEU A 498 22.42 -0.43 -17.03
N GLY A 499 21.75 0.69 -17.46
CA GLY A 499 22.41 1.97 -17.94
C GLY A 499 22.25 2.65 -19.36
N VAL A 500 21.73 3.91 -19.48
CA VAL A 500 20.85 4.35 -20.62
C VAL A 500 21.18 5.64 -21.45
N ILE A 501 22.38 5.92 -22.00
CA ILE A 501 22.63 7.26 -22.63
C ILE A 501 21.98 7.46 -24.02
N GLU A 502 22.40 6.71 -25.02
CA GLU A 502 22.23 6.99 -26.47
C GLU A 502 20.77 6.97 -26.94
N LEU A 503 19.93 6.13 -26.31
CA LEU A 503 18.47 6.11 -26.46
C LEU A 503 17.84 7.52 -26.36
N THR A 504 18.38 8.37 -25.49
CA THR A 504 17.87 9.73 -25.28
C THR A 504 18.03 10.61 -26.53
N ILE A 505 19.14 10.46 -27.25
CA ILE A 505 19.45 11.22 -28.46
C ILE A 505 18.55 10.75 -29.60
N ALA A 506 18.45 9.43 -29.80
CA ALA A 506 17.61 8.83 -30.84
C ALA A 506 16.12 9.22 -30.68
N LEU A 507 15.62 9.34 -29.45
CA LEU A 507 14.26 9.78 -29.16
C LEU A 507 13.98 11.22 -29.57
N HIS A 508 14.80 12.18 -29.12
CA HIS A 508 14.61 13.59 -29.47
C HIS A 508 14.91 13.91 -30.95
N TYR A 509 15.63 13.02 -31.66
CA TYR A 509 15.82 13.13 -33.11
C TYR A 509 14.62 12.62 -33.93
N VAL A 510 13.81 11.70 -33.40
CA VAL A 510 12.69 11.07 -34.11
C VAL A 510 11.31 11.60 -33.68
N TYR A 511 11.20 12.17 -32.48
CA TYR A 511 9.95 12.70 -31.94
C TYR A 511 9.97 14.22 -31.84
N ASN A 512 8.89 14.87 -32.28
CA ASN A 512 8.75 16.31 -32.32
C ASN A 512 8.37 16.86 -30.93
N THR A 513 9.25 16.64 -29.95
CA THR A 513 9.05 17.15 -28.59
C THR A 513 9.17 18.68 -28.59
N PRO A 514 8.28 19.44 -27.91
CA PRO A 514 7.30 19.00 -26.91
C PRO A 514 5.88 18.80 -27.46
N ILE A 515 5.68 18.78 -28.78
CA ILE A 515 4.36 18.50 -29.38
C ILE A 515 4.03 17.02 -29.20
N ASP A 516 4.99 16.14 -29.49
CA ASP A 516 5.00 14.75 -29.04
C ASP A 516 5.45 14.66 -27.57
N TYR A 517 4.88 13.69 -26.85
CA TYR A 517 5.11 13.52 -25.42
C TYR A 517 6.01 12.34 -25.11
N LEU A 518 7.13 12.64 -24.46
CA LEU A 518 8.11 11.69 -23.94
C LEU A 518 8.05 11.69 -22.40
N ILE A 519 7.78 10.52 -21.82
CA ILE A 519 7.63 10.30 -20.39
C ILE A 519 8.77 9.38 -19.93
N TRP A 520 9.43 9.73 -18.82
CA TRP A 520 10.51 8.94 -18.23
C TRP A 520 10.05 8.38 -16.89
N ASP A 521 10.15 7.06 -16.71
CA ASP A 521 9.83 6.41 -15.43
C ASP A 521 10.94 6.64 -14.39
N VAL A 522 10.59 7.00 -13.15
CA VAL A 522 11.48 7.52 -12.08
C VAL A 522 12.19 8.83 -12.46
N GLY A 523 12.75 8.94 -13.66
CA GLY A 523 13.37 10.16 -14.21
C GLY A 523 14.84 10.37 -13.85
N HIS A 524 15.44 9.50 -13.03
CA HIS A 524 16.84 9.59 -12.62
C HIS A 524 17.82 9.46 -13.81
N GLN A 525 17.39 8.78 -14.88
CA GLN A 525 18.09 8.59 -16.14
C GLN A 525 17.92 9.78 -17.12
N ALA A 526 16.99 10.72 -16.88
CA ALA A 526 16.61 11.77 -17.83
C ALA A 526 17.58 12.98 -17.87
N TYR A 527 18.83 12.83 -17.44
CA TYR A 527 19.80 13.93 -17.36
C TYR A 527 20.26 14.40 -18.76
N PRO A 528 20.56 13.50 -19.74
CA PRO A 528 20.78 13.91 -21.13
C PRO A 528 19.55 14.59 -21.73
N HIS A 529 18.34 14.15 -21.39
CA HIS A 529 17.08 14.77 -21.81
C HIS A 529 16.98 16.21 -21.32
N LYS A 530 17.22 16.50 -20.03
CA LYS A 530 17.23 17.88 -19.51
C LYS A 530 18.29 18.73 -20.24
N ILE A 531 19.50 18.19 -20.46
CA ILE A 531 20.59 18.88 -21.16
C ILE A 531 20.15 19.36 -22.56
N ILE A 532 19.65 18.46 -23.41
CA ILE A 532 19.31 18.78 -24.82
C ILE A 532 17.99 19.54 -24.98
N THR A 533 17.14 19.58 -23.95
CA THR A 533 15.89 20.37 -23.92
C THR A 533 16.08 21.73 -23.24
N GLY A 534 17.17 22.43 -23.61
CA GLY A 534 17.42 23.82 -23.23
C GLY A 534 17.91 24.07 -21.79
N ARG A 535 18.29 23.03 -21.03
CA ARG A 535 18.76 23.19 -19.63
C ARG A 535 20.23 22.83 -19.42
N ARG A 536 21.01 22.61 -20.50
CA ARG A 536 22.47 22.34 -20.46
C ARG A 536 23.21 23.22 -19.46
N ASP A 537 23.12 24.54 -19.61
CA ASP A 537 23.94 25.47 -18.82
C ASP A 537 23.47 25.58 -17.36
N ARG A 538 22.21 25.19 -17.08
CA ARG A 538 21.64 25.07 -15.73
C ARG A 538 21.87 23.69 -15.09
N ILE A 539 22.42 22.68 -15.79
CA ILE A 539 22.55 21.31 -15.25
C ILE A 539 23.43 21.25 -13.99
N THR A 540 24.40 22.16 -13.87
CA THR A 540 25.26 22.34 -12.69
C THR A 540 24.51 22.81 -11.44
N SER A 541 23.24 23.21 -11.57
CA SER A 541 22.35 23.58 -10.45
C SER A 541 21.47 22.43 -9.94
N ILE A 542 21.46 21.26 -10.61
CA ILE A 542 20.53 20.18 -10.31
C ILE A 542 20.63 19.69 -8.86
N ARG A 543 19.48 19.38 -8.25
CA ARG A 543 19.30 19.00 -6.82
C ARG A 543 19.66 20.08 -5.78
N LYS A 544 20.12 21.26 -6.18
CA LYS A 544 20.35 22.38 -5.24
C LYS A 544 19.03 23.12 -4.98
N LYS A 545 18.98 23.83 -3.84
CA LYS A 545 17.91 24.79 -3.56
C LYS A 545 17.82 25.83 -4.68
N ASN A 546 16.61 26.08 -5.17
CA ASN A 546 16.29 26.94 -6.32
C ASN A 546 16.96 26.54 -7.66
N GLY A 547 17.60 25.36 -7.73
CA GLY A 547 18.14 24.77 -8.96
C GLY A 547 17.17 23.80 -9.63
N LEU A 548 17.62 23.15 -10.71
CA LEU A 548 16.80 22.13 -11.40
C LEU A 548 16.43 20.96 -10.48
N HIS A 549 15.25 20.39 -10.70
CA HIS A 549 14.74 19.23 -9.98
C HIS A 549 15.58 17.98 -10.23
N PRO A 550 15.69 17.06 -9.25
CA PRO A 550 16.41 15.79 -9.39
C PRO A 550 15.92 14.90 -10.54
N PHE A 551 14.67 15.09 -10.97
CA PHE A 551 13.94 14.30 -11.98
C PHE A 551 13.15 15.25 -12.91
N PRO A 552 12.51 14.78 -14.00
CA PRO A 552 11.54 15.56 -14.76
C PRO A 552 10.43 16.14 -13.87
N PHE A 553 10.09 17.41 -14.10
CA PHE A 553 9.10 18.15 -13.32
C PHE A 553 8.35 19.15 -14.20
N ARG A 554 7.02 19.05 -14.26
CA ARG A 554 6.17 19.75 -15.26
C ARG A 554 6.32 21.27 -15.26
N GLU A 555 6.47 21.87 -14.08
CA GLU A 555 6.61 23.32 -13.93
C GLU A 555 8.01 23.85 -14.28
N GLU A 556 9.02 22.96 -14.40
CA GLU A 556 10.37 23.34 -14.82
C GLU A 556 10.51 23.48 -16.33
N SER A 557 9.74 22.70 -17.10
CA SER A 557 9.95 22.56 -18.54
C SER A 557 8.75 21.98 -19.27
N LYS A 558 8.39 22.61 -20.39
CA LYS A 558 7.39 22.08 -21.36
C LYS A 558 7.75 20.72 -21.96
N TYR A 559 8.98 20.23 -21.77
CA TYR A 559 9.42 18.90 -22.21
C TYR A 559 9.26 17.82 -21.13
N ASP A 560 9.01 18.20 -19.87
CA ASP A 560 8.86 17.27 -18.73
C ASP A 560 7.37 16.96 -18.57
N VAL A 561 6.86 15.95 -19.27
CA VAL A 561 5.41 15.70 -19.41
C VAL A 561 4.73 15.31 -18.10
N LEU A 562 5.44 14.58 -17.22
CA LEU A 562 5.00 14.07 -15.92
C LEU A 562 6.05 14.41 -14.87
N SER A 563 5.62 14.86 -13.68
CA SER A 563 6.55 15.01 -12.55
C SER A 563 6.74 13.64 -11.88
N VAL A 564 7.98 13.15 -11.79
CA VAL A 564 8.28 11.77 -11.36
C VAL A 564 9.31 11.71 -10.22
N GLY A 565 9.43 10.54 -9.62
CA GLY A 565 10.43 10.23 -8.60
C GLY A 565 10.19 8.86 -7.98
N HIS A 566 8.94 8.56 -7.61
CA HIS A 566 8.48 7.20 -7.46
C HIS A 566 8.42 6.49 -8.84
N SER A 567 8.49 5.16 -8.83
CA SER A 567 8.56 4.33 -10.04
C SER A 567 7.19 3.95 -10.60
N SER A 568 7.22 3.41 -11.82
CA SER A 568 6.19 2.58 -12.45
C SER A 568 4.93 3.31 -12.89
N THR A 569 4.87 4.64 -12.70
CA THR A 569 3.74 5.50 -13.07
C THR A 569 3.69 5.85 -14.56
N SER A 570 4.81 5.71 -15.30
CA SER A 570 4.94 6.22 -16.66
C SER A 570 3.96 5.60 -17.66
N ILE A 571 3.72 4.29 -17.58
CA ILE A 571 2.80 3.58 -18.49
C ILE A 571 1.36 4.02 -18.22
N SER A 572 0.97 4.12 -16.95
CA SER A 572 -0.37 4.54 -16.53
C SER A 572 -0.71 5.96 -16.99
N ALA A 573 0.18 6.91 -16.73
CA ALA A 573 0.00 8.30 -17.16
C ALA A 573 0.05 8.41 -18.69
N GLY A 574 1.00 7.72 -19.32
CA GLY A 574 1.15 7.65 -20.77
C GLY A 574 -0.09 7.12 -21.48
N LEU A 575 -0.81 6.15 -20.90
CA LEU A 575 -2.05 5.65 -21.47
C LEU A 575 -3.17 6.70 -21.42
N GLY A 576 -3.35 7.42 -20.31
CA GLY A 576 -4.33 8.51 -20.23
C GLY A 576 -4.01 9.67 -21.19
N ILE A 577 -2.72 9.91 -21.40
CA ILE A 577 -2.21 10.91 -22.34
C ILE A 577 -2.36 10.43 -23.80
N ALA A 578 -2.23 9.14 -24.09
CA ALA A 578 -2.48 8.56 -25.42
C ALA A 578 -3.98 8.61 -25.79
N VAL A 579 -4.86 8.23 -24.86
CA VAL A 579 -6.32 8.38 -25.00
C VAL A 579 -6.71 9.85 -25.22
N THR A 580 -6.02 10.79 -24.58
CA THR A 580 -6.18 12.24 -24.85
C THR A 580 -5.77 12.57 -26.29
N ALA A 581 -4.58 12.17 -26.72
CA ALA A 581 -4.04 12.46 -28.06
C ALA A 581 -4.93 11.91 -29.19
N GLU A 582 -5.55 10.74 -28.97
CA GLU A 582 -6.54 10.14 -29.88
C GLU A 582 -7.83 10.97 -29.94
N LYS A 583 -8.37 11.37 -28.79
CA LYS A 583 -9.58 12.20 -28.71
C LYS A 583 -9.38 13.64 -29.23
N GLU A 584 -8.17 14.18 -29.17
CA GLU A 584 -7.83 15.47 -29.80
C GLU A 584 -7.78 15.41 -31.33
N GLY A 585 -7.63 14.22 -31.93
CA GLY A 585 -7.44 14.05 -33.37
C GLY A 585 -6.09 14.55 -33.93
N LYS A 586 -5.23 15.16 -33.09
CA LYS A 586 -3.99 15.85 -33.49
C LYS A 586 -2.82 14.92 -33.86
N ASN A 587 -3.03 13.61 -33.90
CA ASN A 587 -2.02 12.59 -34.24
C ASN A 587 -0.72 12.64 -33.39
N ARG A 588 -0.78 13.27 -32.19
CA ARG A 588 0.32 13.37 -31.23
C ARG A 588 0.77 11.97 -30.83
N LYS A 589 2.10 11.75 -30.77
CA LYS A 589 2.67 10.48 -30.31
C LYS A 589 3.04 10.55 -28.83
N VAL A 590 2.91 9.41 -28.15
CA VAL A 590 3.24 9.24 -26.73
C VAL A 590 4.23 8.09 -26.57
N VAL A 591 5.31 8.35 -25.84
CA VAL A 591 6.40 7.39 -25.61
C VAL A 591 6.73 7.35 -24.12
N CYS A 592 6.74 6.17 -23.51
CA CYS A 592 7.15 5.97 -22.12
C CYS A 592 8.43 5.14 -22.06
N VAL A 593 9.50 5.69 -21.48
CA VAL A 593 10.76 4.98 -21.25
C VAL A 593 10.80 4.47 -19.81
N ILE A 594 10.70 3.15 -19.65
CA ILE A 594 10.68 2.47 -18.36
C ILE A 594 11.89 1.53 -18.22
N GLY A 595 12.46 1.44 -17.02
CA GLY A 595 13.49 0.45 -16.71
C GLY A 595 12.89 -0.92 -16.40
N ASP A 596 13.61 -1.98 -16.74
CA ASP A 596 13.35 -3.35 -16.28
C ASP A 596 13.15 -3.47 -14.76
N GLY A 597 13.89 -2.70 -13.95
CA GLY A 597 13.67 -2.64 -12.51
C GLY A 597 12.35 -1.99 -12.08
N ALA A 598 11.76 -1.12 -12.91
CA ALA A 598 10.49 -0.43 -12.63
C ALA A 598 9.28 -1.15 -13.25
N ILE A 599 9.46 -1.92 -14.32
CA ILE A 599 8.38 -2.70 -14.95
C ILE A 599 7.96 -3.93 -14.12
N THR A 600 8.66 -4.26 -13.02
CA THR A 600 8.28 -5.36 -12.11
C THR A 600 7.12 -5.02 -11.16
N ALA A 601 6.78 -3.75 -10.97
CA ALA A 601 5.74 -3.32 -10.03
C ALA A 601 4.33 -3.66 -10.55
N GLY A 602 3.38 -3.95 -9.64
CA GLY A 602 2.00 -4.32 -9.99
C GLY A 602 1.31 -3.35 -10.95
N MET A 603 1.40 -2.04 -10.67
CA MET A 603 0.82 -0.98 -11.51
C MET A 603 1.32 -1.00 -12.97
N ALA A 604 2.54 -1.46 -13.24
CA ALA A 604 3.04 -1.58 -14.62
C ALA A 604 2.28 -2.68 -15.39
N PHE A 605 1.92 -3.79 -14.72
CA PHE A 605 1.09 -4.84 -15.30
C PHE A 605 -0.37 -4.44 -15.44
N GLU A 606 -0.94 -3.73 -14.46
CA GLU A 606 -2.27 -3.10 -14.55
C GLU A 606 -2.35 -2.22 -15.81
N ALA A 607 -1.38 -1.33 -15.99
CA ALA A 607 -1.33 -0.38 -17.09
C ALA A 607 -1.12 -1.04 -18.45
N MET A 608 -0.25 -2.04 -18.55
CA MET A 608 -0.08 -2.83 -19.77
C MET A 608 -1.35 -3.62 -20.11
N ASN A 609 -1.99 -4.24 -19.13
CA ASN A 609 -3.23 -5.00 -19.35
C ASN A 609 -4.37 -4.10 -19.89
N HIS A 610 -4.58 -2.92 -19.30
CA HIS A 610 -5.57 -1.95 -19.79
C HIS A 610 -5.19 -1.40 -21.18
N ALA A 611 -3.90 -1.10 -21.44
CA ALA A 611 -3.43 -0.64 -22.74
C ALA A 611 -3.65 -1.67 -23.87
N GLY A 612 -3.51 -2.97 -23.56
CA GLY A 612 -3.78 -4.08 -24.48
C GLY A 612 -5.26 -4.23 -24.84
N ASP A 613 -6.15 -4.01 -23.87
CA ASP A 613 -7.60 -4.08 -24.07
C ASP A 613 -8.12 -2.92 -24.95
N ILE A 614 -7.80 -1.67 -24.59
CA ILE A 614 -8.26 -0.48 -25.34
C ILE A 614 -7.46 -0.19 -26.61
N LYS A 615 -6.32 -0.88 -26.82
CA LYS A 615 -5.48 -0.85 -28.03
C LYS A 615 -4.98 0.55 -28.45
N SER A 616 -4.81 1.45 -27.48
CA SER A 616 -4.37 2.83 -27.71
C SER A 616 -2.95 2.90 -28.28
N ASN A 617 -2.65 3.99 -29.01
CA ASN A 617 -1.43 4.20 -29.79
C ASN A 617 -0.17 4.57 -28.97
N LEU A 618 0.06 3.86 -27.87
CA LEU A 618 1.20 4.04 -26.97
C LEU A 618 2.45 3.28 -27.46
N LEU A 619 3.64 3.90 -27.31
CA LEU A 619 4.92 3.20 -27.38
C LEU A 619 5.53 3.11 -25.97
N ILE A 620 5.70 1.89 -25.48
CA ILE A 620 6.57 1.61 -24.33
C ILE A 620 7.96 1.31 -24.87
N ILE A 621 8.99 1.88 -24.24
CA ILE A 621 10.38 1.48 -24.44
C ILE A 621 10.86 0.88 -23.13
N LEU A 622 10.98 -0.45 -23.14
CA LEU A 622 11.66 -1.18 -22.09
C LEU A 622 13.16 -0.99 -22.30
N ASN A 623 13.73 -0.09 -21.51
CA ASN A 623 15.15 -0.06 -21.25
C ASN A 623 15.46 -1.24 -20.31
N ASP A 624 15.80 -2.39 -20.88
CA ASP A 624 16.34 -3.53 -20.15
C ASP A 624 17.87 -3.45 -20.11
N ASN A 625 18.43 -3.95 -19.03
CA ASN A 625 19.80 -3.72 -18.60
C ASN A 625 20.16 -4.50 -17.32
N ALA A 626 19.21 -5.23 -16.72
CA ALA A 626 19.36 -6.16 -15.60
C ALA A 626 19.55 -5.60 -14.17
N MET A 627 19.28 -4.32 -13.84
CA MET A 627 19.20 -3.89 -12.42
C MET A 627 18.32 -2.66 -12.12
N SER A 628 18.06 -2.46 -10.83
CA SER A 628 17.39 -1.30 -10.27
C SER A 628 18.43 -0.49 -9.47
N ILE A 629 18.47 -0.66 -8.15
CA ILE A 629 19.54 -0.16 -7.27
C ILE A 629 20.41 -1.35 -6.86
N SER A 630 19.77 -2.31 -6.19
CA SER A 630 20.25 -3.67 -6.04
C SER A 630 20.03 -4.47 -7.33
N GLU A 631 20.24 -5.77 -7.27
CA GLU A 631 20.30 -6.66 -8.42
C GLU A 631 18.89 -7.14 -8.81
N ASN A 632 18.50 -7.08 -10.09
CA ASN A 632 17.10 -7.34 -10.44
C ASN A 632 16.72 -8.82 -10.26
N VAL A 633 15.72 -9.02 -9.41
CA VAL A 633 15.15 -10.31 -9.05
C VAL A 633 13.79 -10.52 -9.72
N GLY A 634 13.38 -11.78 -9.87
CA GLY A 634 12.09 -12.17 -10.44
C GLY A 634 12.21 -12.99 -11.73
N ALA A 635 11.11 -13.69 -12.07
CA ALA A 635 11.09 -14.66 -13.17
C ALA A 635 11.15 -14.03 -14.58
N LEU A 636 10.76 -12.75 -14.70
CA LEU A 636 10.74 -12.00 -15.96
C LEU A 636 12.17 -11.74 -16.48
N HIS A 637 13.04 -11.23 -15.61
CA HIS A 637 14.46 -11.03 -15.88
C HIS A 637 15.14 -12.35 -16.30
N LYS A 638 14.80 -13.46 -15.63
CA LYS A 638 15.26 -14.82 -16.00
C LYS A 638 14.69 -15.34 -17.34
N GLN A 639 13.68 -14.70 -17.97
CA GLN A 639 13.25 -15.03 -19.34
C GLN A 639 13.86 -14.14 -20.41
N ASN A 640 13.96 -12.82 -20.19
CA ASN A 640 14.54 -11.88 -21.16
C ASN A 640 15.98 -12.28 -21.55
N SER A 641 16.79 -12.65 -20.56
CA SER A 641 18.15 -13.17 -20.73
C SER A 641 18.22 -14.47 -21.55
N ASN A 642 17.29 -15.42 -21.34
CA ASN A 642 17.22 -16.67 -22.11
C ASN A 642 16.74 -16.46 -23.57
N TYR A 643 15.87 -15.48 -23.79
CA TYR A 643 15.43 -15.10 -25.14
C TYR A 643 16.55 -14.39 -25.93
N PHE A 644 17.35 -13.55 -25.27
CA PHE A 644 18.53 -12.90 -25.84
C PHE A 644 19.57 -13.92 -26.34
N LEU A 645 19.94 -14.91 -25.51
CA LEU A 645 20.91 -15.95 -25.88
C LEU A 645 20.49 -16.75 -27.12
N THR A 646 19.20 -17.11 -27.23
CA THR A 646 18.71 -17.90 -28.36
C THR A 646 18.60 -17.06 -29.65
N ASN A 647 18.18 -15.80 -29.58
CA ASN A 647 18.13 -14.92 -30.76
C ASN A 647 19.52 -14.51 -31.27
N ASN A 648 20.52 -14.32 -30.41
CA ASN A 648 21.90 -14.05 -30.87
C ASN A 648 22.54 -15.26 -31.56
N LEU A 649 22.28 -16.49 -31.09
CA LEU A 649 22.68 -17.69 -31.83
C LEU A 649 22.00 -17.77 -33.20
N LEU A 650 20.71 -17.45 -33.29
CA LEU A 650 19.97 -17.41 -34.57
C LEU A 650 20.43 -16.29 -35.51
N SER A 651 20.84 -15.12 -35.00
CA SER A 651 21.35 -14.02 -35.83
C SER A 651 22.74 -14.33 -36.41
N ILE A 652 23.62 -14.97 -35.63
CA ILE A 652 24.92 -15.50 -36.08
C ILE A 652 24.71 -16.60 -37.14
N LEU A 653 23.78 -17.52 -36.91
CA LEU A 653 23.43 -18.57 -37.90
C LEU A 653 22.86 -17.99 -39.20
N LYS A 654 22.07 -16.90 -39.13
CA LYS A 654 21.54 -16.21 -40.32
C LYS A 654 22.63 -15.42 -41.06
N LYS A 655 23.53 -14.72 -40.37
CA LYS A 655 24.67 -14.03 -41.01
C LYS A 655 25.62 -14.99 -41.74
N ASN A 656 25.72 -16.24 -41.29
CA ASN A 656 26.55 -17.28 -41.91
C ASN A 656 25.77 -18.26 -42.82
N SER A 657 24.52 -17.97 -43.17
CA SER A 657 23.65 -18.92 -43.89
C SER A 657 23.98 -19.09 -45.38
N GLN A 658 24.68 -18.14 -45.99
CA GLN A 658 25.16 -18.26 -47.36
C GLN A 658 26.51 -19.00 -47.42
N LYS A 659 26.41 -20.32 -47.71
CA LYS A 659 27.45 -21.32 -48.10
C LYS A 659 28.03 -22.29 -47.05
N ILE A 660 27.82 -22.17 -45.73
CA ILE A 660 28.53 -23.04 -44.74
C ILE A 660 27.64 -24.10 -44.03
N PHE A 661 26.31 -24.07 -44.19
CA PHE A 661 25.38 -24.84 -43.34
C PHE A 661 25.52 -26.39 -43.36
N ASN A 662 26.08 -26.99 -44.43
CA ASN A 662 26.08 -28.44 -44.63
C ASN A 662 27.39 -29.18 -44.27
N LYS A 663 28.48 -28.50 -43.89
CA LYS A 663 29.82 -29.13 -43.77
C LYS A 663 30.42 -29.29 -42.36
N ILE A 664 29.71 -28.96 -41.27
CA ILE A 664 30.30 -28.97 -39.89
C ILE A 664 29.55 -29.92 -38.92
N PRO A 665 29.96 -31.20 -38.79
CA PRO A 665 29.38 -32.15 -37.83
C PRO A 665 29.48 -31.73 -36.36
N LYS A 666 30.53 -30.96 -35.99
CA LYS A 666 30.71 -30.44 -34.62
C LYS A 666 29.53 -29.56 -34.17
N LEU A 667 28.88 -28.81 -35.08
CA LEU A 667 27.77 -27.93 -34.74
C LEU A 667 26.50 -28.69 -34.35
N LYS A 668 26.20 -29.82 -35.02
CA LYS A 668 25.10 -30.72 -34.62
C LYS A 668 25.33 -31.31 -33.22
N LYS A 669 26.57 -31.64 -32.84
CA LYS A 669 26.90 -32.07 -31.47
C LYS A 669 26.68 -30.95 -30.44
N ILE A 670 27.00 -29.69 -30.75
CA ILE A 670 26.76 -28.54 -29.85
C ILE A 670 25.26 -28.34 -29.62
N ILE A 671 24.46 -28.25 -30.68
CA ILE A 671 23.00 -28.08 -30.58
C ILE A 671 22.36 -29.20 -29.74
N LYS A 672 22.76 -30.47 -29.98
CA LYS A 672 22.24 -31.63 -29.23
C LYS A 672 22.72 -31.68 -27.77
N LYS A 673 23.86 -31.05 -27.43
CA LYS A 673 24.37 -30.96 -26.05
C LYS A 673 23.75 -29.82 -25.23
N ILE A 674 23.19 -28.79 -25.88
CA ILE A 674 22.50 -27.66 -25.22
C ILE A 674 21.00 -27.95 -25.02
N GLY A 675 20.44 -29.00 -25.66
CA GLY A 675 19.05 -29.43 -25.45
C GLY A 675 17.98 -28.55 -26.12
N LEU A 676 18.39 -27.64 -27.01
CA LEU A 676 17.49 -26.72 -27.71
C LEU A 676 16.63 -27.46 -28.75
N ASN A 677 15.37 -27.70 -28.41
CA ASN A 677 14.36 -28.17 -29.36
C ASN A 677 13.88 -26.98 -30.21
N LEU A 678 14.49 -26.81 -31.39
CA LEU A 678 14.29 -25.68 -32.32
C LEU A 678 12.81 -25.39 -32.63
N ASN A 679 11.96 -26.43 -32.68
CA ASN A 679 10.54 -26.28 -33.01
C ASN A 679 9.75 -25.50 -31.94
N LYS A 680 10.23 -25.41 -30.69
CA LYS A 680 9.62 -24.58 -29.63
C LYS A 680 9.99 -23.09 -29.70
N ILE A 681 10.96 -22.72 -30.54
CA ILE A 681 11.45 -21.33 -30.62
C ILE A 681 10.56 -20.50 -31.58
N PHE A 682 9.98 -21.13 -32.59
CA PHE A 682 9.12 -20.49 -33.58
C PHE A 682 7.63 -20.38 -33.17
N SER A 683 7.24 -20.92 -32.01
CA SER A 683 5.83 -21.10 -31.62
C SER A 683 5.35 -20.25 -30.43
N ASN A 684 6.22 -19.43 -29.82
CA ASN A 684 5.93 -18.78 -28.55
C ASN A 684 5.89 -17.25 -28.67
N GLU A 685 4.68 -16.70 -28.63
CA GLU A 685 4.44 -15.29 -28.30
C GLU A 685 5.08 -14.92 -26.95
N THR A 686 5.69 -13.74 -26.88
CA THR A 686 6.21 -13.13 -25.65
C THR A 686 5.08 -12.78 -24.68
N LEU A 687 5.43 -12.49 -23.42
CA LEU A 687 4.47 -11.98 -22.44
C LEU A 687 3.76 -10.70 -22.93
N PHE A 688 4.51 -9.81 -23.56
CA PHE A 688 4.01 -8.51 -24.01
C PHE A 688 3.02 -8.67 -25.18
N GLU A 689 3.27 -9.62 -26.10
CA GLU A 689 2.32 -9.97 -27.17
C GLU A 689 1.03 -10.58 -26.60
N LYS A 690 1.12 -11.40 -25.54
CA LYS A 690 -0.05 -11.91 -24.81
C LYS A 690 -0.82 -10.83 -24.03
N LEU A 691 -0.15 -9.72 -23.70
CA LEU A 691 -0.76 -8.47 -23.20
C LEU A 691 -1.19 -7.52 -24.35
N GLY A 692 -1.23 -7.99 -25.60
CA GLY A 692 -1.72 -7.24 -26.75
C GLY A 692 -0.72 -6.28 -27.42
N PHE A 693 0.52 -6.20 -26.95
CA PHE A 693 1.54 -5.31 -27.52
C PHE A 693 2.25 -5.93 -28.73
N LYS A 694 2.53 -5.11 -29.75
CA LYS A 694 3.49 -5.47 -30.79
C LYS A 694 4.91 -5.35 -30.22
N TYR A 695 5.58 -6.48 -30.02
CA TYR A 695 6.92 -6.54 -29.43
C TYR A 695 8.03 -6.38 -30.48
N PHE A 696 9.08 -5.63 -30.15
CA PHE A 696 10.23 -5.39 -31.02
C PHE A 696 11.53 -5.45 -30.22
N GLY A 697 12.43 -6.38 -30.56
CA GLY A 697 13.79 -6.45 -30.00
C GLY A 697 14.15 -7.81 -29.39
N PRO A 698 15.19 -7.87 -28.54
CA PRO A 698 16.01 -6.75 -28.08
C PRO A 698 16.83 -6.06 -29.20
N TYR A 699 17.05 -4.74 -29.05
CA TYR A 699 17.99 -3.93 -29.83
C TYR A 699 19.15 -3.46 -28.94
N ASP A 700 20.34 -3.23 -29.50
CA ASP A 700 21.43 -2.53 -28.79
C ASP A 700 21.03 -1.06 -28.59
N GLY A 701 20.95 -0.62 -27.34
CA GLY A 701 20.57 0.74 -26.96
C GLY A 701 21.65 1.79 -27.11
N HIS A 702 22.84 1.39 -27.57
CA HIS A 702 23.96 2.27 -27.85
C HIS A 702 24.22 2.44 -29.36
N ASP A 703 23.56 1.67 -30.22
CA ASP A 703 23.52 1.92 -31.66
C ASP A 703 22.44 2.97 -31.99
N ILE A 704 22.84 4.25 -31.96
CA ILE A 704 21.97 5.40 -32.29
C ILE A 704 21.31 5.24 -33.68
N MET A 705 21.99 4.67 -34.67
CA MET A 705 21.49 4.59 -36.04
C MET A 705 20.43 3.48 -36.19
N SER A 706 20.66 2.34 -35.56
CA SER A 706 19.66 1.27 -35.42
C SER A 706 18.43 1.77 -34.65
N LEU A 707 18.63 2.46 -33.51
CA LEU A 707 17.55 3.07 -32.73
C LEU A 707 16.74 4.09 -33.53
N ILE A 708 17.37 5.04 -34.23
CA ILE A 708 16.67 6.01 -35.08
C ILE A 708 15.84 5.30 -36.16
N THR A 709 16.38 4.23 -36.74
CA THR A 709 15.72 3.45 -37.81
C THR A 709 14.47 2.73 -37.28
N ILE A 710 14.56 2.02 -36.15
CA ILE A 710 13.39 1.34 -35.57
C ILE A 710 12.38 2.34 -35.00
N LEU A 711 12.81 3.42 -34.35
CA LEU A 711 11.91 4.45 -33.82
C LEU A 711 11.11 5.14 -34.95
N LYS A 712 11.73 5.43 -36.10
CA LYS A 712 11.01 5.97 -37.27
C LYS A 712 9.90 5.02 -37.75
N LYS A 713 10.17 3.71 -37.80
CA LYS A 713 9.18 2.67 -38.13
C LYS A 713 8.06 2.55 -37.08
N LEU A 714 8.39 2.69 -35.78
CA LEU A 714 7.42 2.62 -34.68
C LEU A 714 6.56 3.89 -34.53
N ARG A 715 7.05 5.04 -34.99
CA ARG A 715 6.32 6.32 -35.02
C ARG A 715 5.06 6.27 -35.89
N VAL A 716 5.13 5.60 -37.04
CA VAL A 716 4.05 5.56 -38.04
C VAL A 716 3.09 4.36 -37.92
N SER A 717 3.38 3.39 -37.05
CA SER A 717 2.56 2.19 -36.87
C SER A 717 1.52 2.33 -35.75
N ASN A 718 0.36 1.72 -35.94
CA ASN A 718 -0.79 1.86 -35.03
C ASN A 718 -0.89 0.73 -33.99
N GLY A 719 -1.56 1.04 -32.87
CA GLY A 719 -1.77 0.17 -31.71
C GLY A 719 -0.63 0.21 -30.69
N PRO A 720 -0.76 -0.53 -29.56
CA PRO A 720 0.23 -0.55 -28.49
C PRO A 720 1.50 -1.32 -28.92
N LYS A 721 2.66 -0.74 -28.63
CA LYS A 721 3.98 -1.25 -29.08
C LYS A 721 4.96 -1.27 -27.90
N LEU A 722 5.80 -2.29 -27.83
CA LEU A 722 6.91 -2.35 -26.88
C LEU A 722 8.23 -2.56 -27.62
N LEU A 723 9.14 -1.60 -27.50
CA LEU A 723 10.52 -1.70 -27.97
C LEU A 723 11.42 -2.10 -26.78
N HIS A 724 12.07 -3.25 -26.89
CA HIS A 724 13.06 -3.72 -25.93
C HIS A 724 14.44 -3.25 -26.38
N VAL A 725 15.11 -2.48 -25.52
CA VAL A 725 16.42 -1.86 -25.73
C VAL A 725 17.37 -2.30 -24.62
N LEU A 726 18.53 -2.86 -24.96
CA LEU A 726 19.56 -3.34 -24.02
C LEU A 726 20.64 -2.29 -23.78
N THR A 727 20.97 -2.01 -22.51
CA THR A 727 21.85 -0.88 -22.14
C THR A 727 22.88 -1.19 -21.01
N GLN A 728 23.95 -0.37 -20.85
CA GLN A 728 25.13 -0.59 -19.97
C GLN A 728 25.49 0.61 -19.04
N LYS A 729 25.75 0.37 -17.74
CA LYS A 729 25.76 1.39 -16.68
C LYS A 729 27.08 2.10 -16.58
N GLY A 730 27.01 3.42 -16.46
CA GLY A 730 28.20 4.25 -16.50
C GLY A 730 28.95 4.19 -17.84
N ARG A 731 28.37 3.60 -18.90
CA ARG A 731 29.01 3.46 -20.21
C ARG A 731 29.57 4.80 -20.68
N GLY A 732 30.86 4.81 -21.00
CA GLY A 732 31.66 6.01 -21.23
C GLY A 732 32.51 6.44 -20.02
N TYR A 733 32.44 5.72 -18.90
CA TYR A 733 33.26 5.97 -17.70
C TYR A 733 33.55 4.65 -16.95
N ALA A 734 34.68 4.02 -17.30
CA ALA A 734 35.09 2.70 -16.81
C ALA A 734 35.00 2.45 -15.28
N PRO A 735 35.22 3.42 -14.37
CA PRO A 735 34.99 3.21 -12.94
C PRO A 735 33.52 2.95 -12.58
N ALA A 736 32.57 3.54 -13.30
CA ALA A 736 31.12 3.33 -13.11
C ALA A 736 30.60 2.08 -13.83
N GLU A 737 31.25 1.68 -14.93
CA GLU A 737 31.03 0.38 -15.59
C GLU A 737 31.46 -0.79 -14.70
N LYS A 738 32.52 -0.61 -13.89
CA LYS A 738 33.07 -1.64 -12.99
C LYS A 738 32.41 -1.72 -11.62
N ASP A 739 31.74 -0.66 -11.15
CA ASP A 739 31.03 -0.63 -9.86
C ASP A 739 29.67 0.08 -10.00
N PRO A 740 28.72 -0.53 -10.76
CA PRO A 740 27.44 0.07 -11.10
C PRO A 740 26.54 0.35 -9.88
N ILE A 741 26.84 -0.28 -8.73
CA ILE A 741 26.12 -0.04 -7.47
C ILE A 741 26.64 1.25 -6.82
N ARG A 742 27.94 1.37 -6.55
CA ARG A 742 28.54 2.56 -5.90
C ARG A 742 28.33 3.83 -6.72
N TRP A 743 28.35 3.72 -8.04
CA TRP A 743 28.19 4.87 -8.93
C TRP A 743 26.74 5.28 -9.23
N HIS A 744 25.73 4.60 -8.65
CA HIS A 744 24.32 4.96 -8.85
C HIS A 744 23.93 6.33 -8.26
N ALA A 745 24.50 6.71 -7.10
CA ALA A 745 24.21 7.99 -6.45
C ALA A 745 25.46 8.53 -5.73
N VAL A 746 26.31 9.26 -6.47
CA VAL A 746 27.61 9.75 -5.96
C VAL A 746 27.60 11.22 -5.56
N PRO A 747 28.39 11.63 -4.55
CA PRO A 747 28.70 13.04 -4.31
C PRO A 747 29.55 13.61 -5.46
N LYS A 748 29.72 14.93 -5.50
CA LYS A 748 30.59 15.59 -6.49
C LYS A 748 32.00 14.99 -6.44
N PHE A 749 32.42 14.38 -7.54
CA PHE A 749 33.68 13.65 -7.68
C PHE A 749 34.58 14.30 -8.74
N ASN A 750 35.82 13.82 -8.88
CA ASN A 750 36.76 14.29 -9.91
C ASN A 750 36.95 13.18 -10.95
N LEU A 751 36.73 13.49 -12.24
CA LEU A 751 36.83 12.51 -13.33
C LEU A 751 38.18 11.75 -13.35
N LYS A 752 39.30 12.42 -13.01
CA LYS A 752 40.65 11.83 -12.98
C LYS A 752 40.96 11.02 -11.71
N VAL A 753 40.24 11.23 -10.61
CA VAL A 753 40.57 10.68 -9.27
C VAL A 753 39.47 9.76 -8.73
N GLY A 754 38.28 9.78 -9.35
CA GLY A 754 37.09 9.07 -8.88
C GLY A 754 36.39 9.78 -7.72
N ILE A 755 35.56 9.04 -6.99
CA ILE A 755 34.92 9.49 -5.74
C ILE A 755 36.03 9.67 -4.69
N PRO A 756 36.24 10.87 -4.12
CA PRO A 756 37.22 11.05 -3.06
C PRO A 756 36.87 10.16 -1.85
N PRO A 757 37.86 9.68 -1.08
CA PRO A 757 37.59 8.91 0.13
C PRO A 757 36.68 9.72 1.05
N ASN A 758 35.66 9.07 1.63
CA ASN A 758 34.79 9.71 2.61
C ASN A 758 35.66 10.29 3.73
N LYS A 759 35.43 11.56 4.08
CA LYS A 759 35.95 12.11 5.34
C LYS A 759 35.50 11.18 6.47
N THR A 760 36.44 10.78 7.32
CA THR A 760 36.22 9.90 8.46
C THR A 760 35.30 10.58 9.49
N SER A 761 34.00 10.42 9.32
CA SER A 761 33.02 10.75 10.35
C SER A 761 33.29 9.92 11.60
N SER A 762 33.24 10.55 12.77
CA SER A 762 33.27 9.85 14.06
C SER A 762 31.96 9.10 14.36
N THR A 763 30.89 9.34 13.59
CA THR A 763 29.55 8.76 13.81
C THR A 763 29.07 7.94 12.60
N GLN A 764 28.19 6.96 12.85
CA GLN A 764 27.60 6.10 11.82
C GLN A 764 26.27 6.66 11.29
N THR A 765 25.80 6.20 10.13
CA THR A 765 24.46 6.51 9.63
C THR A 765 23.41 5.57 10.22
N TYR A 766 22.16 6.03 10.34
CA TYR A 766 21.06 5.22 10.89
C TYR A 766 20.90 3.88 10.16
N SER A 767 21.06 3.85 8.83
CA SER A 767 21.06 2.61 8.02
C SER A 767 22.22 1.66 8.38
N THR A 768 23.42 2.18 8.67
CA THR A 768 24.55 1.36 9.16
C THR A 768 24.29 0.81 10.56
N ILE A 769 23.66 1.60 11.44
CA ILE A 769 23.28 1.19 12.80
C ILE A 769 22.24 0.08 12.76
N PHE A 770 21.19 0.23 11.94
CA PHE A 770 20.17 -0.79 11.67
C PHE A 770 20.78 -2.07 11.07
N GLY A 771 21.61 -1.96 10.02
CA GLY A 771 22.29 -3.11 9.40
C GLY A 771 23.22 -3.86 10.36
N ASN A 772 23.91 -3.16 11.26
CA ASN A 772 24.70 -3.79 12.32
C ASN A 772 23.81 -4.50 13.35
N TRP A 773 22.74 -3.84 13.84
CA TRP A 773 21.79 -4.43 14.78
C TRP A 773 21.10 -5.69 14.21
N LEU A 774 20.74 -5.69 12.92
CA LEU A 774 20.24 -6.88 12.22
C LEU A 774 21.26 -8.02 12.23
N CYS A 775 22.52 -7.74 11.89
CA CYS A 775 23.60 -8.73 11.91
C CYS A 775 23.85 -9.29 13.32
N ASP A 776 23.69 -8.49 14.37
CA ASP A 776 23.85 -8.95 15.76
C ASP A 776 22.62 -9.71 16.29
N THR A 777 21.43 -9.42 15.77
CA THR A 777 20.20 -10.13 16.13
C THR A 777 20.10 -11.49 15.41
N ALA A 778 20.46 -11.61 14.13
CA ALA A 778 20.44 -12.88 13.38
C ALA A 778 21.55 -13.90 13.76
N LYS A 779 22.53 -13.48 14.58
CA LYS A 779 23.39 -14.40 15.33
C LYS A 779 22.60 -15.21 16.36
N LYS A 780 21.57 -14.60 16.96
CA LYS A 780 20.84 -15.11 18.13
C LYS A 780 19.48 -15.71 17.77
N ASP A 781 18.78 -15.13 16.79
CA ASP A 781 17.45 -15.56 16.39
C ASP A 781 17.42 -15.96 14.90
N LYS A 782 16.99 -17.21 14.63
CA LYS A 782 16.81 -17.77 13.28
C LYS A 782 15.42 -17.56 12.70
N LYS A 783 14.48 -17.05 13.50
CA LYS A 783 13.17 -16.60 13.01
C LYS A 783 13.20 -15.19 12.42
N LEU A 784 14.27 -14.42 12.64
CA LEU A 784 14.46 -13.12 12.00
C LEU A 784 14.51 -13.29 10.48
N ILE A 785 13.62 -12.60 9.76
CA ILE A 785 13.68 -12.46 8.29
C ILE A 785 13.68 -10.97 7.95
N VAL A 786 14.52 -10.52 7.02
CA VAL A 786 14.54 -9.14 6.52
C VAL A 786 14.06 -9.12 5.08
N ILE A 787 13.11 -8.22 4.80
CA ILE A 787 12.52 -8.02 3.47
C ILE A 787 12.82 -6.58 3.05
N THR A 788 13.20 -6.36 1.80
CA THR A 788 13.33 -5.01 1.23
C THR A 788 12.82 -4.97 -0.22
N PRO A 789 12.14 -3.89 -0.65
CA PRO A 789 11.78 -3.72 -2.05
C PRO A 789 12.90 -3.00 -2.80
N ALA A 790 13.89 -3.72 -3.34
CA ALA A 790 15.06 -3.19 -4.07
C ALA A 790 15.98 -2.18 -3.32
N MET A 791 15.74 -1.89 -2.04
CA MET A 791 16.48 -0.86 -1.28
C MET A 791 17.67 -1.38 -0.48
N ARG A 792 18.32 -2.48 -0.92
CA ARG A 792 19.39 -3.17 -0.17
C ARG A 792 20.51 -2.26 0.34
N GLU A 793 21.12 -1.49 -0.55
CA GLU A 793 22.19 -0.54 -0.21
C GLU A 793 21.65 0.64 0.60
N GLY A 794 20.47 1.15 0.21
CA GLY A 794 19.82 2.28 0.85
C GLY A 794 19.55 2.05 2.33
N SER A 795 18.95 0.90 2.65
CA SER A 795 18.61 0.47 4.01
C SER A 795 19.79 -0.20 4.76
N GLY A 796 21.02 -0.14 4.23
CA GLY A 796 22.23 -0.64 4.91
C GLY A 796 22.38 -2.17 4.98
N LEU A 797 21.64 -2.92 4.15
CA LEU A 797 21.49 -4.36 4.26
C LEU A 797 22.60 -5.20 3.61
N VAL A 798 23.53 -4.59 2.86
CA VAL A 798 24.60 -5.31 2.11
C VAL A 798 25.42 -6.26 2.99
N LYS A 799 25.70 -5.86 4.24
CA LYS A 799 26.42 -6.69 5.22
C LYS A 799 25.55 -7.84 5.78
N PHE A 800 24.24 -7.61 5.85
CA PHE A 800 23.26 -8.59 6.32
C PHE A 800 23.00 -9.65 5.26
N SER A 801 22.67 -9.26 4.02
CA SER A 801 22.36 -10.19 2.93
C SER A 801 23.52 -11.15 2.65
N LYS A 802 24.76 -10.64 2.65
CA LYS A 802 25.98 -11.46 2.45
C LYS A 802 26.28 -12.41 3.61
N LYS A 803 25.76 -12.17 4.82
CA LYS A 803 26.03 -13.00 6.01
C LYS A 803 24.87 -13.91 6.41
N TYR A 804 23.65 -13.55 6.02
CA TYR A 804 22.42 -14.27 6.34
C TYR A 804 21.51 -14.36 5.09
N PRO A 805 21.97 -14.93 3.96
CA PRO A 805 21.23 -14.91 2.70
C PRO A 805 19.86 -15.58 2.82
N HIS A 806 19.76 -16.72 3.51
CA HIS A 806 18.47 -17.41 3.76
C HIS A 806 17.53 -16.65 4.72
N GLN A 807 17.98 -15.56 5.35
CA GLN A 807 17.17 -14.67 6.19
C GLN A 807 16.95 -13.30 5.52
N TYR A 808 17.32 -13.14 4.24
CA TYR A 808 17.22 -11.90 3.45
C TYR A 808 16.41 -12.13 2.18
N PHE A 809 15.44 -11.25 1.92
CA PHE A 809 14.62 -11.26 0.71
C PHE A 809 14.58 -9.87 0.07
N ASP A 810 15.08 -9.77 -1.16
CA ASP A 810 14.76 -8.66 -2.04
C ASP A 810 13.52 -9.04 -2.87
N VAL A 811 12.52 -8.16 -2.93
CA VAL A 811 11.27 -8.42 -3.68
C VAL A 811 11.14 -7.58 -4.96
N ALA A 812 12.24 -6.98 -5.43
CA ALA A 812 12.25 -5.92 -6.44
C ALA A 812 11.38 -4.71 -6.02
N ILE A 813 11.04 -3.80 -6.95
CA ILE A 813 10.20 -2.64 -6.64
C ILE A 813 8.73 -3.09 -6.56
N ALA A 814 8.39 -3.69 -5.43
CA ALA A 814 7.08 -4.26 -5.12
C ALA A 814 6.73 -4.08 -3.63
N GLU A 815 6.61 -2.82 -3.20
CA GLU A 815 6.38 -2.43 -1.80
C GLU A 815 5.18 -3.15 -1.17
N GLN A 816 4.06 -3.24 -1.92
CA GLN A 816 2.85 -3.97 -1.48
C GLN A 816 3.16 -5.43 -1.19
N HIS A 817 3.82 -6.12 -2.13
CA HIS A 817 4.21 -7.52 -1.95
C HIS A 817 5.16 -7.69 -0.77
N SER A 818 6.07 -6.74 -0.50
CA SER A 818 6.97 -6.79 0.66
C SER A 818 6.21 -6.91 1.99
N VAL A 819 5.05 -6.26 2.11
CA VAL A 819 4.23 -6.24 3.33
C VAL A 819 3.32 -7.48 3.41
N THR A 820 2.66 -7.89 2.32
CA THR A 820 1.87 -9.13 2.31
C THR A 820 2.74 -10.38 2.46
N PHE A 821 3.98 -10.37 1.94
CA PHE A 821 4.98 -11.42 2.16
C PHE A 821 5.44 -11.46 3.62
N ALA A 822 5.61 -10.29 4.27
CA ALA A 822 5.82 -10.21 5.71
C ALA A 822 4.64 -10.82 6.49
N ALA A 823 3.40 -10.49 6.13
CA ALA A 823 2.21 -11.08 6.73
C ALA A 823 2.23 -12.63 6.64
N GLY A 824 2.52 -13.19 5.45
CA GLY A 824 2.65 -14.63 5.26
C GLY A 824 3.76 -15.28 6.12
N LEU A 825 4.90 -14.61 6.27
CA LEU A 825 5.99 -15.09 7.14
C LEU A 825 5.64 -15.01 8.64
N ALA A 826 4.92 -13.95 9.07
CA ALA A 826 4.43 -13.82 10.44
C ALA A 826 3.38 -14.91 10.78
N ILE A 827 2.47 -15.20 9.85
CA ILE A 827 1.53 -16.34 9.94
C ILE A 827 2.30 -17.68 10.01
N GLY A 828 3.38 -17.81 9.23
CA GLY A 828 4.33 -18.93 9.31
C GLY A 828 5.18 -19.00 10.58
N GLY A 829 4.97 -18.08 11.55
CA GLY A 829 5.68 -18.08 12.83
C GLY A 829 7.12 -17.58 12.79
N TYR A 830 7.52 -16.88 11.72
CA TYR A 830 8.76 -16.10 11.66
C TYR A 830 8.57 -14.69 12.27
N LYS A 831 9.65 -13.93 12.38
CA LYS A 831 9.67 -12.53 12.83
C LYS A 831 10.19 -11.65 11.67
N PRO A 832 9.31 -11.25 10.74
CA PRO A 832 9.69 -10.45 9.58
C PRO A 832 9.93 -8.98 9.93
N ILE A 833 10.94 -8.40 9.27
CA ILE A 833 11.33 -7.00 9.35
C ILE A 833 11.27 -6.42 7.93
N VAL A 834 10.37 -5.47 7.68
CA VAL A 834 10.26 -4.77 6.40
C VAL A 834 11.14 -3.52 6.44
N ALA A 835 12.23 -3.54 5.69
CA ALA A 835 13.23 -2.48 5.61
C ALA A 835 12.95 -1.60 4.37
N ILE A 836 12.30 -0.46 4.59
CA ILE A 836 11.63 0.36 3.57
C ILE A 836 11.77 1.85 3.89
N TYR A 837 11.65 2.72 2.89
CA TYR A 837 11.63 4.17 3.13
C TYR A 837 10.21 4.66 3.46
N SER A 838 10.10 5.69 4.31
CA SER A 838 8.83 6.36 4.63
C SER A 838 8.00 6.76 3.39
N THR A 839 8.66 7.30 2.36
CA THR A 839 8.01 7.69 1.11
C THR A 839 7.46 6.47 0.34
N PHE A 840 8.26 5.40 0.18
CA PHE A 840 7.83 4.19 -0.54
C PHE A 840 6.77 3.36 0.23
N LEU A 841 6.78 3.41 1.56
CA LEU A 841 5.78 2.74 2.41
C LEU A 841 4.34 3.25 2.16
N GLN A 842 4.17 4.46 1.60
CA GLN A 842 2.88 5.01 1.15
C GLN A 842 2.17 4.07 0.16
N ARG A 843 2.93 3.36 -0.69
CA ARG A 843 2.41 2.44 -1.71
C ARG A 843 1.85 1.14 -1.12
N ALA A 844 2.30 0.74 0.07
CA ALA A 844 1.86 -0.49 0.75
C ALA A 844 0.79 -0.24 1.83
N TYR A 845 0.23 0.98 1.90
CA TYR A 845 -0.65 1.40 3.00
C TYR A 845 -1.84 0.47 3.25
N ASP A 846 -2.51 0.01 2.19
CA ASP A 846 -3.59 -0.99 2.28
C ASP A 846 -3.13 -2.32 2.88
N GLN A 847 -1.92 -2.80 2.53
CA GLN A 847 -1.37 -4.06 3.01
C GLN A 847 -0.98 -3.98 4.49
N ILE A 848 -0.56 -2.80 4.97
CA ILE A 848 -0.33 -2.55 6.41
C ILE A 848 -1.67 -2.66 7.17
N ILE A 849 -2.75 -2.08 6.65
CA ILE A 849 -4.08 -2.12 7.28
C ILE A 849 -4.65 -3.54 7.21
N HIS A 850 -4.87 -4.05 6.01
CA HIS A 850 -5.66 -5.25 5.73
C HIS A 850 -4.89 -6.53 6.08
N ASP A 851 -3.68 -6.69 5.54
CA ASP A 851 -2.95 -7.95 5.64
C ASP A 851 -2.21 -8.08 6.98
N VAL A 852 -1.81 -6.97 7.60
CA VAL A 852 -1.04 -6.98 8.87
C VAL A 852 -1.88 -6.55 10.08
N ALA A 853 -2.50 -5.36 10.08
CA ALA A 853 -3.07 -4.77 11.29
C ALA A 853 -4.44 -5.34 11.71
N ILE A 854 -5.33 -5.66 10.76
CA ILE A 854 -6.58 -6.40 11.04
C ILE A 854 -6.28 -7.75 11.69
N GLN A 855 -5.25 -8.44 11.19
CA GLN A 855 -4.79 -9.74 11.70
C GLN A 855 -3.87 -9.63 12.93
N ASN A 856 -3.52 -8.40 13.35
CA ASN A 856 -2.57 -8.09 14.43
C ASN A 856 -1.24 -8.88 14.36
N LEU A 857 -0.67 -8.99 13.15
CA LEU A 857 0.55 -9.77 12.92
C LEU A 857 1.81 -9.03 13.37
N SER A 858 2.75 -9.79 13.96
CA SER A 858 4.03 -9.29 14.46
C SER A 858 5.02 -8.98 13.32
N VAL A 859 4.85 -7.83 12.68
CA VAL A 859 5.74 -7.29 11.64
C VAL A 859 6.42 -6.02 12.16
N LEU A 860 7.74 -5.93 12.03
CA LEU A 860 8.50 -4.71 12.32
C LEU A 860 8.78 -3.94 11.01
N PHE A 861 8.22 -2.74 10.89
CA PHE A 861 8.55 -1.79 9.85
C PHE A 861 9.75 -0.94 10.30
N ALA A 862 10.89 -1.14 9.66
CA ALA A 862 12.10 -0.35 9.86
C ALA A 862 12.14 0.75 8.79
N ILE A 863 11.68 1.93 9.17
CA ILE A 863 11.30 3.02 8.25
C ILE A 863 12.45 4.02 8.14
N ASP A 864 13.29 3.85 7.12
CA ASP A 864 14.38 4.77 6.81
C ASP A 864 13.85 6.01 6.03
N ARG A 865 14.69 7.03 5.83
CA ARG A 865 14.39 8.26 5.07
C ARG A 865 13.17 9.04 5.61
N ALA A 866 12.81 8.83 6.87
CA ALA A 866 11.72 9.53 7.50
C ALA A 866 12.08 11.01 7.76
N GLY A 867 11.14 11.93 7.52
CA GLY A 867 11.36 13.37 7.56
C GLY A 867 11.97 13.95 6.27
N ILE A 868 12.73 15.03 6.40
CA ILE A 868 13.29 15.75 5.25
C ILE A 868 14.49 14.97 4.68
N VAL A 869 14.41 14.55 3.42
CA VAL A 869 15.48 13.77 2.74
C VAL A 869 16.48 14.64 1.97
N GLY A 870 16.16 15.91 1.74
CA GLY A 870 17.05 16.90 1.13
C GLY A 870 17.02 16.95 -0.41
N PRO A 871 18.12 16.60 -1.11
CA PRO A 871 18.31 16.88 -2.54
C PRO A 871 17.36 16.15 -3.50
N ASP A 872 16.64 15.13 -3.00
CA ASP A 872 15.75 14.28 -3.81
C ASP A 872 14.33 14.87 -3.93
N GLY A 873 14.06 15.99 -3.24
CA GLY A 873 12.90 16.84 -3.51
C GLY A 873 11.55 16.30 -3.01
N PRO A 874 10.43 16.90 -3.46
CA PRO A 874 9.11 16.67 -2.88
C PRO A 874 8.62 15.22 -3.04
N THR A 875 9.02 14.54 -4.12
CA THR A 875 8.63 13.15 -4.42
C THR A 875 9.32 12.10 -3.55
N HIS A 876 10.18 12.50 -2.61
CA HIS A 876 10.92 11.57 -1.75
C HIS A 876 10.88 11.93 -0.25
N GLN A 877 10.17 12.99 0.16
CA GLN A 877 10.13 13.41 1.57
C GLN A 877 9.35 12.40 2.42
N GLY A 878 9.95 11.90 3.49
CA GLY A 878 9.30 10.99 4.45
C GLY A 878 8.35 11.72 5.41
N ALA A 879 7.44 12.53 4.84
CA ALA A 879 6.76 13.61 5.54
C ALA A 879 5.42 13.25 6.19
N LEU A 880 4.88 12.05 5.93
CA LEU A 880 3.47 11.72 6.18
C LEU A 880 3.23 10.51 7.11
N ASP A 881 4.26 9.71 7.43
CA ASP A 881 4.08 8.41 8.09
C ASP A 881 3.58 8.48 9.54
N LEU A 882 3.84 9.56 10.28
CA LEU A 882 3.23 9.76 11.61
C LEU A 882 1.75 10.18 11.52
N SER A 883 1.27 10.55 10.34
CA SER A 883 -0.15 10.83 10.10
C SER A 883 -0.87 9.56 9.63
N TYR A 884 -0.41 8.92 8.54
CA TYR A 884 -1.13 7.77 7.97
C TYR A 884 -1.01 6.49 8.80
N LEU A 885 0.14 6.16 9.39
CA LEU A 885 0.26 4.94 10.23
C LEU A 885 -0.53 5.06 11.54
N ARG A 886 -0.75 6.29 12.02
CA ARG A 886 -1.30 6.54 13.36
C ARG A 886 -2.78 6.18 13.47
N CYS A 887 -3.58 6.40 12.43
CA CYS A 887 -4.99 6.02 12.43
C CYS A 887 -5.24 4.51 12.27
N ILE A 888 -4.20 3.71 11.98
CA ILE A 888 -4.31 2.25 11.91
C ILE A 888 -4.39 1.67 13.33
N PRO A 889 -5.44 0.90 13.70
CA PRO A 889 -5.52 0.23 14.99
C PRO A 889 -4.35 -0.75 15.23
N ASN A 890 -4.10 -1.10 16.49
CA ASN A 890 -3.01 -1.99 16.95
C ASN A 890 -1.56 -1.51 16.69
N MET A 891 -1.33 -0.52 15.82
CA MET A 891 0.00 -0.04 15.43
C MET A 891 0.77 0.61 16.60
N ILE A 892 2.01 0.16 16.83
CA ILE A 892 2.98 0.84 17.70
C ILE A 892 3.93 1.68 16.85
N ILE A 893 4.13 2.96 17.17
CA ILE A 893 4.93 3.91 16.37
C ILE A 893 5.97 4.59 17.25
N MET A 894 7.24 4.39 16.90
CA MET A 894 8.44 4.82 17.64
C MET A 894 9.29 5.82 16.84
N THR A 895 9.73 6.87 17.51
CA THR A 895 10.50 8.00 16.97
C THR A 895 11.83 8.16 17.73
N PRO A 896 12.89 7.43 17.34
CA PRO A 896 14.21 7.56 17.97
C PRO A 896 14.77 8.97 17.79
N SER A 897 15.20 9.57 18.90
CA SER A 897 15.82 10.89 18.93
C SER A 897 17.34 10.85 18.66
N ASP A 898 17.96 9.66 18.82
CA ASP A 898 19.37 9.38 18.52
C ASP A 898 19.59 7.92 18.08
N GLU A 899 20.83 7.57 17.74
CA GLU A 899 21.23 6.24 17.30
C GLU A 899 21.16 5.14 18.37
N ASN A 900 21.25 5.48 19.66
CA ASN A 900 21.10 4.51 20.74
C ASN A 900 19.62 4.17 20.96
N GLU A 901 18.76 5.19 20.98
CA GLU A 901 17.31 5.02 20.95
C GLU A 901 16.86 4.24 19.71
N CYS A 902 17.48 4.47 18.55
CA CYS A 902 17.19 3.67 17.35
C CYS A 902 17.45 2.18 17.58
N ARG A 903 18.61 1.80 18.15
CA ARG A 903 18.94 0.41 18.50
C ARG A 903 17.96 -0.18 19.52
N LEU A 904 17.59 0.59 20.54
CA LEU A 904 16.67 0.16 21.59
C LEU A 904 15.23 0.01 21.08
N MET A 905 14.76 0.90 20.21
CA MET A 905 13.41 0.84 19.61
C MET A 905 13.29 -0.28 18.58
N LEU A 906 14.32 -0.51 17.75
CA LEU A 906 14.40 -1.68 16.87
C LEU A 906 14.36 -2.98 17.69
N TYR A 907 15.15 -3.07 18.76
CA TYR A 907 15.12 -4.21 19.67
C TYR A 907 13.77 -4.37 20.38
N THR A 908 13.12 -3.27 20.77
CA THR A 908 11.80 -3.28 21.42
C THR A 908 10.73 -3.80 20.46
N GLY A 909 10.63 -3.21 19.26
CA GLY A 909 9.65 -3.58 18.24
C GLY A 909 9.76 -5.04 17.79
N TYR A 910 10.99 -5.54 17.59
CA TYR A 910 11.26 -6.94 17.23
C TYR A 910 10.77 -7.98 18.26
N HIS A 911 10.48 -7.55 19.49
CA HIS A 911 9.96 -8.41 20.57
C HIS A 911 8.50 -8.16 20.93
N GLN A 912 7.80 -7.20 20.29
CA GLN A 912 6.37 -7.01 20.54
C GLN A 912 5.50 -8.00 19.77
N SER A 913 4.27 -8.19 20.25
CA SER A 913 3.18 -8.74 19.46
C SER A 913 2.49 -7.63 18.66
N GLY A 914 2.07 -7.94 17.43
CA GLY A 914 1.41 -6.98 16.55
C GLY A 914 2.36 -6.04 15.78
N PRO A 915 1.81 -5.17 14.93
CA PRO A 915 2.60 -4.35 14.03
C PRO A 915 3.33 -3.21 14.76
N THR A 916 4.63 -3.07 14.48
CA THR A 916 5.48 -2.04 15.08
C THR A 916 6.23 -1.28 14.00
N ALA A 917 6.37 0.04 14.17
CA ALA A 917 7.07 0.93 13.26
C ALA A 917 8.15 1.73 14.01
N VAL A 918 9.38 1.73 13.49
CA VAL A 918 10.50 2.54 14.00
C VAL A 918 11.00 3.43 12.86
N ARG A 919 10.81 4.75 12.97
CA ARG A 919 11.18 5.71 11.90
C ARG A 919 12.49 6.44 12.18
N TYR A 920 13.38 6.51 11.20
CA TYR A 920 14.67 7.22 11.33
C TYR A 920 15.05 7.95 10.05
N PRO A 921 15.79 9.08 10.16
CA PRO A 921 16.08 9.93 9.03
C PRO A 921 17.23 9.40 8.17
N LYS A 922 17.27 9.90 6.93
CA LYS A 922 18.47 9.89 6.10
C LYS A 922 19.53 10.77 6.77
N GLY A 923 20.56 10.19 7.38
CA GLY A 923 21.63 10.97 8.00
C GLY A 923 22.54 10.17 8.93
N TYR A 924 23.43 10.92 9.59
CA TYR A 924 24.33 10.45 10.63
C TYR A 924 23.68 10.55 12.02
N GLY A 925 24.12 9.68 12.94
CA GLY A 925 23.91 9.83 14.38
C GLY A 925 24.73 10.98 14.97
N ILE A 926 24.41 11.36 16.20
CA ILE A 926 24.96 12.53 16.91
C ILE A 926 26.21 12.23 17.75
N GLY A 927 26.63 10.95 17.86
CA GLY A 927 27.82 10.51 18.57
C GLY A 927 27.57 10.01 20.00
N VAL A 928 26.35 9.58 20.34
CA VAL A 928 26.04 9.09 21.70
C VAL A 928 26.66 7.72 21.99
N LYS A 929 27.06 7.50 23.24
CA LYS A 929 27.56 6.19 23.71
C LYS A 929 26.42 5.17 23.72
N PHE A 930 26.69 3.98 23.17
CA PHE A 930 25.71 2.90 23.16
C PHE A 930 25.53 2.25 24.52
N THR A 931 24.28 2.04 24.92
CA THR A 931 23.91 1.17 26.04
C THR A 931 23.80 -0.28 25.59
N ASN A 932 23.75 -1.18 26.57
CA ASN A 932 23.21 -2.53 26.38
C ASN A 932 21.77 -2.46 25.85
N LEU A 933 21.35 -3.50 25.12
CA LEU A 933 20.00 -3.61 24.58
C LEU A 933 19.03 -4.10 25.66
N TYR A 934 17.91 -3.39 25.81
CA TYR A 934 16.75 -3.77 26.63
C TYR A 934 15.48 -3.28 25.92
N GLN A 935 14.32 -3.84 26.30
CA GLN A 935 13.04 -3.36 25.77
C GLN A 935 12.64 -2.06 26.48
N ILE A 936 12.43 -0.98 25.74
CA ILE A 936 11.87 0.26 26.29
C ILE A 936 10.39 -0.02 26.61
N PRO A 937 9.90 0.28 27.83
CA PRO A 937 8.48 0.14 28.16
C PRO A 937 7.61 0.96 27.21
N LEU A 938 6.59 0.33 26.60
CA LEU A 938 5.76 0.95 25.57
C LEU A 938 5.05 2.22 26.09
N GLY A 939 5.05 3.26 25.27
CA GLY A 939 4.42 4.53 25.62
C GLY A 939 5.04 5.21 26.83
N LYS A 940 6.36 5.06 27.04
CA LYS A 940 7.13 5.82 28.03
C LYS A 940 8.07 6.81 27.38
N SER A 941 7.97 8.03 27.87
CA SER A 941 8.80 9.19 27.52
C SER A 941 9.93 9.38 28.53
N VAL A 942 10.90 10.24 28.21
CA VAL A 942 11.98 10.65 29.12
C VAL A 942 12.03 12.17 29.25
N THR A 943 11.88 12.68 30.46
CA THR A 943 12.13 14.10 30.77
C THR A 943 13.63 14.35 30.87
N LEU A 944 14.18 15.07 29.88
CA LEU A 944 15.61 15.38 29.78
C LEU A 944 15.98 16.69 30.49
N ARG A 945 15.04 17.64 30.56
CA ARG A 945 15.20 18.89 31.34
C ARG A 945 13.90 19.19 32.07
N LYS A 946 13.99 19.59 33.35
CA LYS A 946 12.91 20.27 34.07
C LYS A 946 13.08 21.78 33.92
N GLY A 947 12.02 22.49 33.55
CA GLY A 947 12.01 23.94 33.43
C GLY A 947 10.78 24.56 34.09
N LYS A 948 10.33 25.71 33.58
CA LYS A 948 9.12 26.42 34.03
C LYS A 948 8.28 26.88 32.85
N ASN A 949 6.99 27.12 33.08
CA ASN A 949 5.99 27.70 32.16
C ASN A 949 5.66 26.89 30.88
N ILE A 950 6.64 26.34 30.18
CA ILE A 950 6.47 25.71 28.86
C ILE A 950 7.07 24.29 28.91
N ALA A 951 6.39 23.33 28.28
CA ALA A 951 6.95 22.00 28.01
C ALA A 951 7.11 21.78 26.51
N ILE A 952 8.31 21.38 26.09
CA ILE A 952 8.66 21.02 24.72
C ILE A 952 8.68 19.49 24.63
N LEU A 953 7.76 18.95 23.82
CA LEU A 953 7.56 17.53 23.57
C LEU A 953 8.14 17.17 22.20
N ASN A 954 9.27 16.48 22.19
CA ASN A 954 10.01 16.16 20.98
C ASN A 954 9.73 14.72 20.51
N PHE A 955 9.44 14.57 19.21
CA PHE A 955 9.27 13.28 18.54
C PHE A 955 10.39 13.06 17.51
N GLY A 956 11.51 12.48 17.96
CA GLY A 956 12.64 12.10 17.11
C GLY A 956 13.70 13.19 16.95
N VAL A 957 14.28 13.30 15.75
CA VAL A 957 15.62 13.90 15.55
C VAL A 957 15.71 15.43 15.61
N LEU A 958 14.65 16.15 15.98
CA LEU A 958 14.70 17.58 16.30
C LEU A 958 15.19 17.85 17.73
N LEU A 959 15.53 16.80 18.50
CA LEU A 959 15.89 16.90 19.93
C LEU A 959 17.07 17.84 20.19
N VAL A 960 18.06 17.86 19.30
CA VAL A 960 19.25 18.74 19.43
C VAL A 960 18.84 20.21 19.39
N GLN A 961 17.96 20.57 18.45
CA GLN A 961 17.42 21.92 18.31
C GLN A 961 16.48 22.25 19.46
N ALA A 962 15.65 21.29 19.86
CA ALA A 962 14.74 21.38 21.01
C ALA A 962 15.49 21.68 22.31
N ASN A 963 16.65 21.06 22.54
CA ASN A 963 17.45 21.26 23.74
C ASN A 963 18.03 22.66 23.86
N VAL A 964 18.50 23.24 22.75
CA VAL A 964 18.95 24.64 22.71
C VAL A 964 17.79 25.58 23.09
N VAL A 965 16.62 25.41 22.47
CA VAL A 965 15.44 26.24 22.75
C VAL A 965 14.91 26.04 24.18
N ALA A 966 14.95 24.81 24.70
CA ALA A 966 14.56 24.53 26.08
C ALA A 966 15.51 25.16 27.10
N HIS A 967 16.80 25.31 26.76
CA HIS A 967 17.74 26.05 27.59
C HIS A 967 17.49 27.57 27.53
N GLU A 968 17.34 28.13 26.32
CA GLU A 968 17.09 29.57 26.10
C GLU A 968 15.78 30.07 26.71
N LEU A 969 14.70 29.28 26.63
CA LEU A 969 13.39 29.62 27.20
C LEU A 969 13.17 29.09 28.62
N ASN A 970 14.16 28.42 29.22
CA ASN A 970 14.07 27.66 30.47
C ASN A 970 12.86 26.71 30.54
N ALA A 971 12.52 26.07 29.41
CA ALA A 971 11.40 25.15 29.29
C ALA A 971 11.76 23.75 29.79
N THR A 972 10.73 22.97 30.13
CA THR A 972 10.84 21.51 30.32
C THR A 972 11.05 20.85 28.96
N LEU A 973 12.00 19.92 28.84
CA LEU A 973 12.25 19.16 27.60
C LEU A 973 11.96 17.68 27.82
N ILE A 974 11.22 17.09 26.88
CA ILE A 974 10.76 15.71 26.96
C ILE A 974 10.96 15.04 25.61
N ASP A 975 11.72 13.95 25.61
CA ASP A 975 11.83 13.00 24.52
C ASP A 975 10.64 12.04 24.61
N MET A 976 9.67 12.18 23.71
CA MET A 976 8.39 11.48 23.79
C MET A 976 8.46 10.01 23.40
N ARG A 977 9.43 9.64 22.55
CA ARG A 977 9.77 8.27 22.07
C ARG A 977 8.71 7.53 21.26
N PHE A 978 7.44 7.62 21.67
CA PHE A 978 6.31 6.93 21.05
C PHE A 978 5.26 7.95 20.60
N VAL A 979 4.81 7.81 19.36
CA VAL A 979 3.63 8.53 18.83
C VAL A 979 2.36 7.71 19.09
N LYS A 980 2.48 6.37 19.07
CA LYS A 980 1.42 5.44 19.45
C LYS A 980 2.02 4.24 20.19
N PRO A 981 1.56 3.91 21.42
CA PRO A 981 0.75 4.74 22.32
C PRO A 981 1.55 5.92 22.91
N LEU A 982 0.88 7.05 23.17
CA LEU A 982 1.48 8.19 23.89
C LEU A 982 1.66 7.91 25.41
N ASP A 983 2.59 8.62 26.06
CA ASP A 983 2.74 8.61 27.52
C ASP A 983 1.63 9.39 28.23
N LYS A 984 0.47 8.73 28.37
CA LYS A 984 -0.75 9.28 28.97
C LYS A 984 -0.57 9.78 30.41
N ILE A 985 0.39 9.22 31.16
CA ILE A 985 0.65 9.62 32.56
C ILE A 985 1.45 10.91 32.58
N LEU A 986 2.53 10.97 31.79
CA LEU A 986 3.34 12.17 31.71
C LEU A 986 2.58 13.34 31.07
N LEU A 987 1.80 13.13 30.01
CA LEU A 987 1.01 14.20 29.38
C LEU A 987 0.01 14.86 30.35
N LYS A 988 -0.66 14.07 31.22
CA LYS A 988 -1.51 14.62 32.29
C LYS A 988 -0.71 15.51 33.25
N LYS A 989 0.44 15.02 33.73
CA LYS A 989 1.32 15.77 34.63
C LYS A 989 1.84 17.06 33.98
N VAL A 990 2.22 17.02 32.71
CA VAL A 990 2.69 18.18 31.95
C VAL A 990 1.60 19.23 31.82
N ALA A 991 0.39 18.84 31.40
CA ALA A 991 -0.74 19.76 31.24
C ALA A 991 -1.18 20.43 32.55
N MET A 992 -0.98 19.76 33.70
CA MET A 992 -1.27 20.31 35.03
C MET A 992 -0.17 21.22 35.60
N SER A 993 1.03 21.25 35.01
CA SER A 993 2.22 21.94 35.57
C SER A 993 2.84 23.00 34.66
N HIS A 994 2.30 23.20 33.46
CA HIS A 994 2.78 24.17 32.47
C HIS A 994 1.62 25.03 31.96
N ARG A 995 1.94 26.21 31.43
CA ARG A 995 0.99 27.16 30.82
C ARG A 995 0.78 26.92 29.33
N ALA A 996 1.72 26.26 28.67
CA ALA A 996 1.63 25.87 27.26
C ALA A 996 2.46 24.61 26.96
N ILE A 997 2.05 23.87 25.93
CA ILE A 997 2.81 22.75 25.35
C ILE A 997 3.26 23.13 23.94
N ILE A 998 4.51 22.82 23.60
CA ILE A 998 5.03 22.88 22.24
C ILE A 998 5.34 21.45 21.80
N THR A 999 4.86 21.02 20.64
CA THR A 999 5.24 19.71 20.06
C THR A 999 6.18 19.93 18.88
N LEU A 1000 7.19 19.08 18.74
CA LEU A 1000 8.18 19.13 17.66
C LEU A 1000 8.22 17.78 16.93
N GLU A 1001 7.97 17.77 15.63
CA GLU A 1001 8.03 16.57 14.79
C GLU A 1001 8.59 16.87 13.38
N GLU A 1002 9.29 15.91 12.76
CA GLU A 1002 9.71 16.01 11.36
C GLU A 1002 8.73 15.26 10.43
N ASN A 1003 7.46 15.63 10.55
CA ASN A 1003 6.30 15.12 9.81
C ASN A 1003 5.31 16.28 9.61
N VAL A 1004 4.31 16.16 8.72
CA VAL A 1004 3.24 17.15 8.61
C VAL A 1004 2.46 17.29 9.93
N ILE A 1005 2.12 18.53 10.28
CA ILE A 1005 1.38 18.85 11.51
C ILE A 1005 -0.01 18.21 11.49
N MET A 1006 -0.67 18.19 10.32
CA MET A 1006 -2.02 17.68 10.16
C MET A 1006 -2.05 16.17 10.39
N GLY A 1007 -2.66 15.76 11.51
CA GLY A 1007 -2.81 14.35 11.87
C GLY A 1007 -1.55 13.72 12.47
N GLY A 1008 -0.44 14.45 12.62
CA GLY A 1008 0.83 13.95 13.12
C GLY A 1008 0.89 13.69 14.64
N ALA A 1009 2.09 13.67 15.20
CA ALA A 1009 2.32 13.47 16.62
C ALA A 1009 1.76 14.60 17.50
N GLY A 1010 1.83 15.85 17.03
CA GLY A 1010 1.20 16.99 17.69
C GLY A 1010 -0.32 16.88 17.73
N SER A 1011 -0.93 16.40 16.64
CA SER A 1011 -2.35 16.07 16.57
C SER A 1011 -2.76 15.04 17.63
N ALA A 1012 -1.95 13.99 17.81
CA ALA A 1012 -2.18 12.97 18.84
C ALA A 1012 -2.18 13.55 20.27
N VAL A 1013 -1.30 14.52 20.54
CA VAL A 1013 -1.28 15.24 21.82
C VAL A 1013 -2.53 16.11 21.99
N ASN A 1014 -2.97 16.83 20.96
CA ASN A 1014 -4.21 17.61 20.98
C ASN A 1014 -5.44 16.73 21.29
N GLU A 1015 -5.57 15.60 20.58
CA GLU A 1015 -6.64 14.62 20.73
C GLU A 1015 -6.69 14.06 22.16
N PHE A 1016 -5.52 13.68 22.72
CA PHE A 1016 -5.41 13.17 24.09
C PHE A 1016 -5.83 14.22 25.15
N LEU A 1017 -5.39 15.46 24.98
CA LEU A 1017 -5.68 16.56 25.91
C LEU A 1017 -7.18 16.91 25.89
N MET A 1018 -7.78 17.03 24.70
CA MET A 1018 -9.22 17.29 24.57
C MET A 1018 -10.08 16.15 25.13
N TYR A 1019 -9.72 14.89 24.86
CA TYR A 1019 -10.42 13.72 25.42
C TYR A 1019 -10.44 13.71 26.96
N HIS A 1020 -9.35 14.18 27.60
CA HIS A 1020 -9.28 14.34 29.05
C HIS A 1020 -9.72 15.72 29.57
N LYS A 1021 -10.27 16.60 28.71
CA LYS A 1021 -10.69 17.98 29.03
C LYS A 1021 -9.56 18.84 29.64
N LEU A 1022 -8.31 18.55 29.27
CA LEU A 1022 -7.11 19.27 29.70
C LEU A 1022 -6.89 20.47 28.77
N LEU A 1023 -7.58 21.58 29.07
CA LEU A 1023 -7.59 22.78 28.25
C LEU A 1023 -6.31 23.62 28.44
N ILE A 1024 -5.22 23.19 27.78
CA ILE A 1024 -3.94 23.89 27.71
C ILE A 1024 -3.64 24.30 26.25
N PRO A 1025 -3.11 25.51 25.99
CA PRO A 1025 -2.67 25.91 24.65
C PRO A 1025 -1.56 25.00 24.12
N VAL A 1026 -1.67 24.59 22.85
CA VAL A 1026 -0.67 23.73 22.19
C VAL A 1026 -0.20 24.36 20.87
N LEU A 1027 1.10 24.59 20.75
CA LEU A 1027 1.75 24.94 19.49
C LEU A 1027 2.36 23.69 18.87
N ASN A 1028 1.83 23.26 17.73
CA ASN A 1028 2.35 22.12 16.99
C ASN A 1028 3.33 22.60 15.91
N ILE A 1029 4.60 22.18 15.98
CA ILE A 1029 5.67 22.58 15.06
C ILE A 1029 6.17 21.36 14.30
N GLY A 1030 5.86 21.32 13.01
CA GLY A 1030 6.38 20.32 12.07
C GLY A 1030 6.39 20.87 10.65
N LEU A 1031 6.16 19.99 9.68
CA LEU A 1031 6.07 20.34 8.27
C LEU A 1031 4.71 20.98 7.95
N PRO A 1032 4.68 22.06 7.14
CA PRO A 1032 3.44 22.74 6.72
C PRO A 1032 2.67 21.95 5.66
N ASP A 1033 1.45 22.42 5.37
CA ASP A 1033 0.52 21.83 4.39
C ASP A 1033 0.88 22.18 2.92
N TYR A 1034 2.16 22.01 2.55
CA TYR A 1034 2.67 22.12 1.17
C TYR A 1034 3.86 21.17 0.95
N PHE A 1035 4.09 20.77 -0.31
CA PHE A 1035 5.18 19.85 -0.66
C PHE A 1035 6.56 20.51 -0.55
N ILE A 1036 7.49 19.83 0.14
CA ILE A 1036 8.80 20.41 0.48
C ILE A 1036 9.82 20.21 -0.65
N ALA A 1037 10.28 21.32 -1.24
CA ALA A 1037 11.24 21.35 -2.35
C ALA A 1037 12.65 20.84 -1.99
N GLN A 1038 13.46 20.57 -3.03
CA GLN A 1038 14.85 20.12 -2.91
C GLN A 1038 15.81 21.16 -2.30
N GLY A 1039 16.84 20.68 -1.61
CA GLY A 1039 17.90 21.48 -0.99
C GLY A 1039 18.72 20.65 0.01
N ASN A 1040 19.68 21.26 0.72
CA ASN A 1040 20.31 20.58 1.84
C ASN A 1040 19.33 20.44 3.02
N GLN A 1041 19.34 19.34 3.76
CA GLN A 1041 18.42 19.12 4.89
C GLN A 1041 18.47 20.25 5.92
N THR A 1042 19.66 20.79 6.23
CA THR A 1042 19.84 21.92 7.14
C THR A 1042 19.29 23.23 6.57
N GLU A 1043 19.46 23.47 5.27
CA GLU A 1043 18.88 24.65 4.59
C GLU A 1043 17.35 24.60 4.57
N ILE A 1044 16.78 23.43 4.29
CA ILE A 1044 15.32 23.22 4.28
C ILE A 1044 14.77 23.42 5.69
N ARG A 1045 15.32 22.71 6.69
CA ARG A 1045 14.95 22.85 8.12
C ARG A 1045 15.00 24.32 8.55
N LYS A 1046 16.08 25.05 8.24
CA LYS A 1046 16.19 26.48 8.51
C LYS A 1046 15.10 27.30 7.82
N SER A 1047 14.82 27.09 6.53
CA SER A 1047 13.74 27.82 5.83
C SER A 1047 12.33 27.48 6.30
N LEU A 1048 12.10 26.28 6.84
CA LEU A 1048 10.84 25.90 7.48
C LEU A 1048 10.75 26.35 8.95
N GLY A 1049 11.79 26.96 9.51
CA GLY A 1049 11.87 27.31 10.93
C GLY A 1049 11.87 26.09 11.85
N LEU A 1050 12.69 25.10 11.53
CA LEU A 1050 12.96 23.87 12.30
C LEU A 1050 14.42 23.80 12.78
N ASP A 1051 15.20 24.87 12.60
CA ASP A 1051 16.42 25.11 13.38
C ASP A 1051 16.08 25.79 14.72
N SER A 1052 17.00 25.81 15.69
CA SER A 1052 16.71 26.34 17.03
C SER A 1052 16.20 27.79 17.00
N LYS A 1053 16.76 28.62 16.13
CA LYS A 1053 16.33 30.02 15.95
C LYS A 1053 14.91 30.12 15.38
N GLY A 1054 14.57 29.30 14.37
CA GLY A 1054 13.23 29.24 13.80
C GLY A 1054 12.18 28.68 14.76
N ILE A 1055 12.52 27.62 15.51
CA ILE A 1055 11.64 27.02 16.53
C ILE A 1055 11.37 28.05 17.64
N ARG A 1056 12.42 28.68 18.19
CA ARG A 1056 12.27 29.74 19.19
C ARG A 1056 11.40 30.89 18.67
N LYS A 1057 11.68 31.41 17.48
CA LYS A 1057 10.88 32.51 16.89
C LYS A 1057 9.41 32.13 16.68
N LYS A 1058 9.11 30.88 16.31
CA LYS A 1058 7.72 30.38 16.24
C LYS A 1058 7.04 30.41 17.62
N ILE A 1059 7.73 29.96 18.67
CA ILE A 1059 7.20 29.98 20.04
C ILE A 1059 6.98 31.41 20.51
N GLU A 1060 7.96 32.30 20.37
CA GLU A 1060 7.86 33.72 20.77
C GLU A 1060 6.74 34.45 20.02
N ASN A 1061 6.67 34.31 18.69
CA ASN A 1061 5.59 34.89 17.88
C ASN A 1061 4.21 34.37 18.30
N TRP A 1062 4.09 33.07 18.58
CA TRP A 1062 2.83 32.46 18.97
C TRP A 1062 2.39 32.86 20.38
N LEU A 1063 3.32 32.94 21.34
CA LEU A 1063 3.04 33.42 22.69
C LEU A 1063 2.56 34.89 22.65
N ASN A 1064 3.31 35.76 21.98
CA ASN A 1064 3.07 37.20 21.92
C ASN A 1064 1.87 37.58 21.01
N GLY A 1065 1.46 36.70 20.10
CA GLY A 1065 0.33 36.94 19.20
C GLY A 1065 -1.02 37.03 19.92
N SER A 1066 -1.68 38.18 19.78
CA SER A 1066 -3.13 38.36 19.95
C SER A 1066 -3.87 37.76 18.74
N PHE A 1067 -4.86 36.90 18.96
CA PHE A 1067 -5.45 36.05 17.91
C PHE A 1067 -6.95 36.26 17.66
#